data_AF-A0AAD5JNZ4-F1
#
_entry.id   AF-A0AAD5JNZ4-F1
#
_cell.length_a   1.000
_cell.length_b   1.000
_cell.length_c   1.000
_cell.angle_alpha   90.00
_cell.angle_beta   90.00
_cell.angle_gamma   90.00
#
_symmetry.space_group_name_H-M   'P 1'
#
loop_
_entity.id
_entity.type
_entity.pdbx_description
1 polymer ?
#
loop_
_entity_poly.entity_id
_entity_poly.type
_entity_poly.pdbx_seq_one_letter_code
_entity_poly.pdbx_strand_id
1 'polypeptide(L)'
;MTNTVTLFPPSPFDPKLAQPSLNKTRNTLTQLKYHEAVHHATKALDEIQQYQLIALLDMCAHSHTLKNKFDLAIENANDMIKYAPHWPIGYLRLGNILDIQVKYSSALGVYEEALEKVSREDPAYSRLMQLKNMAAVQSQRYVDLIILLPTELTVNIIKQLPEKDKWICFNVSRRWRQKIIDNSATIWKKIYSDDADTDSVLDAAIACMLPNVAEKVQDLTINTRSHNTWLRYLEYIENGRFKMIKSLRITEPVIDFVIKTNTLMTLSIALWNLKSTLTTLDFSFRVQRGFPLYLSDILFYCPNLIRLVVRTPPQFALPFGSMEVLGEQRHALADVELRGNIYSGSSLEPFLKYHPNIQRLIISRGLADDVLDEVDKHCHNLKLLGYGTKCVTSLEEWTRRNHHYNGPSSGVREILTRERFPGIQAENLLQLIRKNAKSLQRVHANLCMTPRQMNNREPFAYVRPIYQPWIFDQLEHLSYQSDIYKAAEPLFLQSIESCTTLRTLEVLNSSNFNAIVDILITKLPVLEALHVHDTKNVHSGDLALERLFELYAKVPPTSKRKCHTISFHRCDFITREVLDAIAAVETIKVVGFTGHTVFPSYEDLESFLKKMGKRLVQVTLYDNILVDDNILAMFCDMPLLETLNLRVLPGITDQGIKNMVDNAKPFLRNLAIEGCKGISINIASYVKRKITSVVIRDYYYP
;
A
#
# COMPACT_ATOMS: atom_id res chain seq x y z
N MET A 1 -9.36 -37.55 20.07
CA MET A 1 -9.96 -38.53 19.15
C MET A 1 -10.24 -37.82 17.84
N THR A 2 -9.38 -38.02 16.85
CA THR A 2 -9.54 -37.51 15.49
C THR A 2 -10.67 -38.29 14.82
N ASN A 3 -11.90 -37.75 14.85
CA ASN A 3 -12.98 -38.27 14.03
C ASN A 3 -12.67 -37.90 12.58
N THR A 4 -12.03 -38.79 11.83
CA THR A 4 -12.02 -38.70 10.38
C THR A 4 -13.46 -38.83 9.92
N VAL A 5 -14.03 -37.73 9.43
CA VAL A 5 -15.36 -37.72 8.79
C VAL A 5 -15.25 -38.58 7.53
N THR A 6 -15.60 -39.86 7.65
CA THR A 6 -15.58 -40.80 6.54
C THR A 6 -16.87 -40.65 5.74
N LEU A 7 -16.74 -40.22 4.49
CA LEU A 7 -17.84 -40.26 3.52
C LEU A 7 -18.26 -41.72 3.32
N PHE A 8 -19.54 -42.03 3.53
CA PHE A 8 -20.03 -43.40 3.31
C PHE A 8 -19.92 -43.77 1.82
N PRO A 9 -19.47 -44.98 1.48
CA PRO A 9 -19.54 -45.44 0.09
C PRO A 9 -21.01 -45.51 -0.38
N PRO A 10 -21.27 -45.49 -1.70
CA PRO A 10 -22.61 -45.72 -2.21
C PRO A 10 -23.10 -47.13 -1.84
N SER A 11 -24.40 -47.27 -1.56
CA SER A 11 -24.99 -48.58 -1.27
C SER A 11 -24.95 -49.47 -2.52
N PRO A 12 -24.45 -50.72 -2.42
CA PRO A 12 -24.52 -51.64 -3.55
C PRO A 12 -25.97 -51.97 -3.87
N PHE A 13 -26.28 -52.12 -5.15
CA PHE A 13 -27.57 -52.64 -5.60
C PHE A 13 -27.68 -54.11 -5.17
N ASP A 14 -28.62 -54.43 -4.27
CA ASP A 14 -28.91 -55.81 -3.86
C ASP A 14 -30.24 -56.30 -4.47
N PRO A 15 -30.19 -57.09 -5.56
CA PRO A 15 -31.40 -57.66 -6.17
C PRO A 15 -32.13 -58.64 -5.25
N LYS A 16 -31.55 -59.04 -4.11
CA LYS A 16 -32.23 -59.89 -3.12
C LYS A 16 -33.40 -59.18 -2.44
N LEU A 17 -33.44 -57.85 -2.46
CA LEU A 17 -34.52 -57.09 -1.80
C LEU A 17 -35.88 -57.23 -2.52
N ALA A 18 -35.90 -57.60 -3.80
CA ALA A 18 -37.12 -57.95 -4.54
C ALA A 18 -37.48 -59.46 -4.48
N GLN A 19 -36.65 -60.29 -3.84
CA GLN A 19 -36.91 -61.74 -3.72
C GLN A 19 -38.25 -62.10 -3.07
N PRO A 20 -38.77 -61.38 -2.07
CA PRO A 20 -40.08 -61.71 -1.49
C PRO A 20 -41.21 -61.63 -2.53
N SER A 21 -41.22 -60.58 -3.35
CA SER A 21 -42.21 -60.38 -4.41
C SER A 21 -42.00 -61.38 -5.55
N LEU A 22 -40.74 -61.64 -5.95
CA LEU A 22 -40.40 -62.67 -6.95
C LEU A 22 -40.79 -64.09 -6.49
N ASN A 23 -40.62 -64.41 -5.21
CA ASN A 23 -41.01 -65.71 -4.65
C ASN A 23 -42.53 -65.85 -4.59
N LYS A 24 -43.26 -64.77 -4.27
CA LYS A 24 -44.72 -64.74 -4.37
C LYS A 24 -45.19 -64.98 -5.80
N THR A 25 -44.59 -64.30 -6.79
CA THR A 25 -44.86 -64.53 -8.22
C THR A 25 -44.68 -65.99 -8.61
N ARG A 26 -43.56 -66.61 -8.22
CA ARG A 26 -43.28 -68.03 -8.49
C ARG A 26 -44.31 -68.95 -7.83
N ASN A 27 -44.66 -68.70 -6.57
CA ASN A 27 -45.64 -69.51 -5.85
C ASN A 27 -47.04 -69.41 -6.48
N THR A 28 -47.50 -68.21 -6.87
CA THR A 28 -48.80 -68.04 -7.52
C THR A 28 -48.84 -68.61 -8.94
N LEU A 29 -47.71 -68.61 -9.65
CA LEU A 29 -47.55 -69.29 -10.94
C LEU A 29 -47.72 -70.81 -10.78
N THR A 30 -47.08 -71.42 -9.77
CA THR A 30 -47.23 -72.87 -9.49
C THR A 30 -48.65 -73.26 -9.08
N GLN A 31 -49.44 -72.30 -8.58
CA GLN A 31 -50.86 -72.48 -8.22
C GLN A 31 -51.83 -72.14 -9.38
N LEU A 32 -51.33 -71.83 -10.58
CA LEU A 32 -52.12 -71.45 -11.76
C LEU A 32 -52.97 -70.17 -11.58
N LYS A 33 -52.64 -69.32 -10.60
CA LYS A 33 -53.32 -68.05 -10.33
C LYS A 33 -52.66 -66.92 -11.11
N TYR A 34 -52.89 -66.89 -12.41
CA TYR A 34 -52.17 -66.00 -13.33
C TYR A 34 -52.37 -64.50 -13.05
N HIS A 35 -53.56 -64.07 -12.65
CA HIS A 35 -53.83 -62.66 -12.34
C HIS A 35 -53.03 -62.17 -11.11
N GLU A 36 -52.98 -62.99 -10.06
CA GLU A 36 -52.16 -62.69 -8.86
C GLU A 36 -50.67 -62.73 -9.18
N ALA A 37 -50.24 -63.66 -10.04
CA ALA A 37 -48.87 -63.74 -10.51
C ALA A 37 -48.43 -62.48 -11.29
N VAL A 38 -49.27 -61.97 -12.19
CA VAL A 38 -49.00 -60.70 -12.90
C VAL A 38 -48.90 -59.55 -11.90
N HIS A 39 -49.84 -59.43 -10.96
CA HIS A 39 -49.79 -58.39 -9.93
C HIS A 39 -48.49 -58.44 -9.11
N HIS A 40 -48.07 -59.63 -8.65
CA HIS A 40 -46.82 -59.79 -7.90
C HIS A 40 -45.57 -59.54 -8.77
N ALA A 41 -45.61 -59.90 -10.06
CA ALA A 41 -44.54 -59.62 -11.01
C ALA A 41 -44.38 -58.10 -11.27
N THR A 42 -45.49 -57.37 -11.47
CA THR A 42 -45.48 -55.92 -11.64
C THR A 42 -44.95 -55.24 -10.37
N LYS A 43 -45.40 -55.67 -9.19
CA LYS A 43 -44.89 -55.15 -7.92
C LYS A 43 -43.39 -55.40 -7.75
N ALA A 44 -42.90 -56.59 -8.12
CA ALA A 44 -41.47 -56.89 -8.08
C ALA A 44 -40.68 -56.01 -9.07
N LEU A 45 -41.25 -55.70 -10.24
CA LEU A 45 -40.64 -54.82 -11.23
C LEU A 45 -40.51 -53.39 -10.69
N ASP A 46 -41.58 -52.85 -10.10
CA ASP A 46 -41.61 -51.52 -9.50
C ASP A 46 -40.58 -51.40 -8.36
N GLU A 47 -40.52 -52.41 -7.48
CA GLU A 47 -39.52 -52.49 -6.42
C GLU A 47 -38.09 -52.45 -6.98
N ILE A 48 -37.79 -53.25 -8.01
CA ILE A 48 -36.48 -53.26 -8.67
C ILE A 48 -36.12 -51.90 -9.27
N GLN A 49 -37.07 -51.25 -9.96
CA GLN A 49 -36.86 -49.94 -10.57
C GLN A 49 -36.57 -48.87 -9.51
N GLN A 50 -37.32 -48.88 -8.41
CA GLN A 50 -37.10 -47.97 -7.29
C GLN A 50 -35.72 -48.19 -6.66
N TYR A 51 -35.29 -49.43 -6.44
CA TYR A 51 -33.94 -49.74 -5.94
C TYR A 51 -32.83 -49.20 -6.86
N GLN A 52 -32.97 -49.39 -8.18
CA GLN A 52 -32.00 -48.91 -9.16
C GLN A 52 -31.91 -47.37 -9.18
N LEU A 53 -33.05 -46.68 -9.14
CA LEU A 53 -33.10 -45.23 -9.11
C LEU A 53 -32.38 -44.68 -7.87
N ILE A 54 -32.68 -45.21 -6.68
CA ILE A 54 -32.07 -44.77 -5.42
C ILE A 54 -30.55 -45.02 -5.44
N ALA A 55 -30.10 -46.17 -5.95
CA ALA A 55 -28.66 -46.48 -6.05
C ALA A 55 -27.91 -45.50 -6.97
N LEU A 56 -28.50 -45.12 -8.12
CA LEU A 56 -27.91 -44.14 -9.03
C LEU A 56 -27.84 -42.74 -8.39
N LEU A 57 -28.92 -42.31 -7.75
CA LEU A 57 -28.94 -41.03 -7.02
C LEU A 57 -27.91 -41.01 -5.89
N ASP A 58 -27.72 -42.13 -5.18
CA ASP A 58 -26.72 -42.25 -4.11
C ASP A 58 -25.28 -42.10 -4.66
N MET A 59 -24.98 -42.72 -5.81
CA MET A 59 -23.69 -42.56 -6.51
C MET A 59 -23.47 -41.11 -6.97
N CYS A 60 -24.51 -40.45 -7.49
CA CYS A 60 -24.47 -39.04 -7.87
C CYS A 60 -24.19 -38.15 -6.65
N ALA A 61 -24.96 -38.31 -5.58
CA ALA A 61 -24.80 -37.56 -4.34
C ALA A 61 -23.39 -37.74 -3.77
N HIS A 62 -22.89 -38.98 -3.72
CA HIS A 62 -21.53 -39.30 -3.27
C HIS A 62 -20.47 -38.60 -4.15
N SER A 63 -20.60 -38.69 -5.47
CA SER A 63 -19.66 -38.08 -6.43
C SER A 63 -19.65 -36.55 -6.35
N HIS A 64 -20.82 -35.93 -6.19
CA HIS A 64 -20.94 -34.49 -5.97
C HIS A 64 -20.33 -34.06 -4.64
N THR A 65 -20.47 -34.87 -3.59
CA THR A 65 -19.86 -34.64 -2.28
C THR A 65 -18.33 -34.65 -2.37
N LEU A 66 -17.73 -35.64 -3.05
CA LEU A 66 -16.28 -35.70 -3.29
C LEU A 66 -15.75 -34.52 -4.10
N LYS A 67 -16.59 -33.89 -4.93
CA LYS A 67 -16.25 -32.70 -5.72
C LYS A 67 -16.59 -31.38 -5.00
N ASN A 68 -16.94 -31.41 -3.71
CA ASN A 68 -17.39 -30.25 -2.92
C ASN A 68 -18.59 -29.49 -3.53
N LYS A 69 -19.40 -30.13 -4.40
CA LYS A 69 -20.62 -29.57 -4.99
C LYS A 69 -21.82 -29.92 -4.11
N PHE A 70 -21.85 -29.36 -2.90
CA PHE A 70 -22.78 -29.79 -1.85
C PHE A 70 -24.25 -29.54 -2.17
N ASP A 71 -24.60 -28.45 -2.87
CA ASP A 71 -26.00 -28.15 -3.20
C ASP A 71 -26.61 -29.24 -4.09
N LEU A 72 -25.88 -29.68 -5.11
CA LEU A 72 -26.28 -30.80 -5.99
C LEU A 72 -26.29 -32.13 -5.24
N ALA A 73 -25.38 -32.34 -4.28
CA ALA A 73 -25.37 -33.56 -3.47
C ALA A 73 -26.60 -33.63 -2.55
N ILE A 74 -26.99 -32.51 -1.95
CA ILE A 74 -28.18 -32.36 -1.10
C ILE A 74 -29.45 -32.57 -1.93
N GLU A 75 -29.52 -32.01 -3.15
CA GLU A 75 -30.64 -32.21 -4.07
C GLU A 75 -30.84 -33.70 -4.39
N ASN A 76 -29.78 -34.41 -4.79
CA ASN A 76 -29.86 -35.86 -5.05
C ASN A 76 -30.29 -36.65 -3.80
N ALA A 77 -29.78 -36.31 -2.61
CA ALA A 77 -30.15 -36.99 -1.38
C ALA A 77 -31.62 -36.72 -0.97
N ASN A 78 -32.13 -35.50 -1.21
CA ASN A 78 -33.54 -35.16 -1.02
C ASN A 78 -34.44 -35.90 -2.01
N ASP A 79 -34.01 -36.05 -3.26
CA ASP A 79 -34.74 -36.86 -4.25
C ASP A 79 -34.82 -38.32 -3.81
N MET A 80 -33.74 -38.88 -3.24
CA MET A 80 -33.79 -40.23 -2.67
C MET A 80 -34.84 -40.36 -1.56
N ILE A 81 -34.91 -39.39 -0.65
CA ILE A 81 -35.92 -39.34 0.42
C ILE A 81 -37.33 -39.20 -0.18
N LYS A 82 -37.50 -38.36 -1.21
CA LYS A 82 -38.78 -38.15 -1.87
C LYS A 82 -39.29 -39.41 -2.57
N TYR A 83 -38.42 -40.14 -3.27
CA TYR A 83 -38.79 -41.36 -3.99
C TYR A 83 -38.91 -42.58 -3.07
N ALA A 84 -38.19 -42.64 -1.95
CA ALA A 84 -38.23 -43.75 -1.00
C ALA A 84 -38.23 -43.25 0.46
N PRO A 85 -39.35 -42.66 0.95
CA PRO A 85 -39.38 -41.96 2.25
C PRO A 85 -39.23 -42.86 3.47
N HIS A 86 -39.46 -44.16 3.33
CA HIS A 86 -39.30 -45.17 4.38
C HIS A 86 -37.95 -45.87 4.35
N TRP A 87 -37.08 -45.54 3.39
CA TRP A 87 -35.76 -46.14 3.28
C TRP A 87 -34.71 -45.28 3.98
N PRO A 88 -33.79 -45.88 4.73
CA PRO A 88 -32.79 -45.16 5.50
C PRO A 88 -31.71 -44.49 4.63
N ILE A 89 -31.51 -44.96 3.39
CA ILE A 89 -30.35 -44.60 2.56
C ILE A 89 -30.31 -43.09 2.26
N GLY A 90 -31.44 -42.49 1.87
CA GLY A 90 -31.51 -41.06 1.57
C GLY A 90 -31.17 -40.18 2.78
N TYR A 91 -31.73 -40.49 3.95
CA TYR A 91 -31.43 -39.78 5.20
C TYR A 91 -29.98 -39.97 5.65
N LEU A 92 -29.43 -41.17 5.52
CA LEU A 92 -28.02 -41.45 5.83
C LEU A 92 -27.08 -40.62 4.94
N ARG A 93 -27.37 -40.54 3.65
CA ARG A 93 -26.59 -39.73 2.71
C ARG A 93 -26.70 -38.25 3.02
N LEU A 94 -27.91 -37.72 3.18
CA LEU A 94 -28.14 -36.31 3.49
C LEU A 94 -27.47 -35.90 4.81
N GLY A 95 -27.65 -36.71 5.86
CA GLY A 95 -27.02 -36.48 7.16
C GLY A 95 -25.49 -36.49 7.06
N ASN A 96 -24.89 -37.42 6.31
CA ASN A 96 -23.43 -37.46 6.10
C ASN A 96 -22.91 -36.23 5.34
N ILE A 97 -23.63 -35.75 4.32
CA ILE A 97 -23.28 -34.53 3.60
C ILE A 97 -23.30 -33.33 4.56
N LEU A 98 -24.32 -33.21 5.41
CA LEU A 98 -24.44 -32.14 6.40
C LEU A 98 -23.35 -32.22 7.47
N ASP A 99 -22.95 -33.43 7.88
CA ASP A 99 -21.86 -33.68 8.82
C ASP A 99 -20.51 -33.21 8.26
N ILE A 100 -20.24 -33.51 6.97
CA ILE A 100 -19.07 -33.00 6.23
C ILE A 100 -19.06 -31.47 6.17
N GLN A 101 -20.24 -30.85 6.06
CA GLN A 101 -20.39 -29.39 6.10
C GLN A 101 -20.35 -28.80 7.53
N VAL A 102 -20.12 -29.60 8.57
CA VAL A 102 -20.11 -29.16 9.98
C VAL A 102 -21.49 -28.59 10.41
N LYS A 103 -22.57 -28.96 9.71
CA LYS A 103 -23.95 -28.53 9.99
C LYS A 103 -24.67 -29.53 10.90
N TYR A 104 -24.10 -29.79 12.07
CA TYR A 104 -24.55 -30.85 12.98
C TYR A 104 -26.00 -30.71 13.45
N SER A 105 -26.52 -29.49 13.62
CA SER A 105 -27.92 -29.25 13.98
C SER A 105 -28.89 -29.67 12.87
N SER A 106 -28.53 -29.42 11.61
CA SER A 106 -29.33 -29.86 10.46
C SER A 106 -29.24 -31.37 10.28
N ALA A 107 -28.05 -31.96 10.44
CA ALA A 107 -27.87 -33.41 10.40
C ALA A 107 -28.69 -34.12 11.48
N LEU A 108 -28.75 -33.54 12.70
CA LEU A 108 -29.59 -34.04 13.79
C LEU A 108 -31.07 -34.11 13.37
N GLY A 109 -31.61 -33.03 12.81
CA GLY A 109 -33.01 -33.00 12.34
C GLY A 109 -33.31 -34.05 11.27
N VAL A 110 -32.39 -34.27 10.33
CA VAL A 110 -32.52 -35.31 9.30
C VAL A 110 -32.56 -36.72 9.91
N TYR A 111 -31.73 -37.01 10.91
CA TYR A 111 -31.74 -38.31 11.58
C TYR A 111 -32.96 -38.51 12.48
N GLU A 112 -33.49 -37.44 13.09
CA GLU A 112 -34.76 -37.50 13.83
C GLU A 112 -35.92 -37.82 12.90
N GLU A 113 -36.02 -37.12 11.76
CA GLU A 113 -37.03 -37.39 10.74
C GLU A 113 -36.93 -38.84 10.20
N ALA A 114 -35.71 -39.33 9.98
CA ALA A 114 -35.49 -40.71 9.54
C ALA A 114 -36.03 -41.73 10.55
N LEU A 115 -35.80 -41.50 11.85
CA LEU A 115 -36.23 -42.41 12.92
C LEU A 115 -37.75 -42.44 13.13
N GLU A 116 -38.47 -41.42 12.64
CA GLU A 116 -39.94 -41.39 12.59
C GLU A 116 -40.51 -42.21 11.42
N LYS A 117 -39.79 -42.27 10.29
CA LYS A 117 -40.31 -42.83 9.04
C LYS A 117 -39.78 -44.23 8.69
N VAL A 118 -38.59 -44.59 9.15
CA VAL A 118 -37.94 -45.89 8.89
C VAL A 118 -38.40 -46.91 9.94
N SER A 119 -38.67 -48.15 9.51
CA SER A 119 -39.07 -49.25 10.39
C SER A 119 -37.96 -49.61 11.39
N ARG A 120 -38.35 -49.98 12.62
CA ARG A 120 -37.41 -50.36 13.69
C ARG A 120 -36.68 -51.66 13.41
N GLU A 121 -37.27 -52.50 12.57
CA GLU A 121 -36.73 -53.78 12.12
C GLU A 121 -35.69 -53.62 10.99
N ASP A 122 -35.56 -52.42 10.41
CA ASP A 122 -34.56 -52.15 9.39
C ASP A 122 -33.13 -52.24 9.98
N PRO A 123 -32.20 -52.97 9.32
CA PRO A 123 -30.81 -53.11 9.80
C PRO A 123 -30.09 -51.77 10.05
N ALA A 124 -30.46 -50.70 9.33
CA ALA A 124 -29.85 -49.38 9.46
C ALA A 124 -30.45 -48.53 10.59
N TYR A 125 -31.54 -48.96 11.24
CA TYR A 125 -32.20 -48.19 12.31
C TYR A 125 -31.25 -47.90 13.49
N SER A 126 -30.48 -48.91 13.90
CA SER A 126 -29.46 -48.77 14.96
C SER A 126 -28.38 -47.74 14.58
N ARG A 127 -28.01 -47.69 13.29
CA ARG A 127 -27.03 -46.73 12.76
C ARG A 127 -27.57 -45.31 12.74
N LEU A 128 -28.83 -45.11 12.35
CA LEU A 128 -29.51 -43.82 12.43
C LEU A 128 -29.54 -43.29 13.87
N MET A 129 -29.85 -44.15 14.85
CA MET A 129 -29.85 -43.77 16.26
C MET A 129 -28.46 -43.37 16.78
N GLN A 130 -27.41 -44.11 16.39
CA GLN A 130 -26.03 -43.72 16.71
C GLN A 130 -25.65 -42.37 16.11
N LEU A 131 -25.96 -42.16 14.83
CA LEU A 131 -25.64 -40.91 14.13
C LEU A 131 -26.43 -39.72 14.68
N LYS A 132 -27.69 -39.91 15.06
CA LYS A 132 -28.49 -38.91 15.81
C LYS A 132 -27.76 -38.50 17.10
N ASN A 133 -27.35 -39.46 17.93
CA ASN A 133 -26.69 -39.16 19.20
C ASN A 133 -25.34 -38.45 18.99
N MET A 134 -24.57 -38.86 17.98
CA MET A 134 -23.32 -38.18 17.61
C MET A 134 -23.57 -36.74 17.16
N ALA A 135 -24.57 -36.51 16.30
CA ALA A 135 -24.95 -35.19 15.84
C ALA A 135 -25.49 -34.30 16.98
N ALA A 136 -26.19 -34.88 17.97
CA ALA A 136 -26.67 -34.16 19.15
C ALA A 136 -25.51 -33.67 20.04
N VAL A 137 -24.48 -34.50 20.26
CA VAL A 137 -23.28 -34.09 21.02
C VAL A 137 -22.48 -33.03 20.26
N GLN A 138 -22.36 -33.16 18.93
CA GLN A 138 -21.58 -32.24 18.11
C GLN A 138 -22.30 -30.90 17.88
N SER A 139 -23.63 -30.88 17.77
CA SER A 139 -24.41 -29.64 17.66
C SER A 139 -24.31 -28.78 18.92
N GLN A 140 -24.11 -29.39 20.09
CA GLN A 140 -23.85 -28.70 21.35
C GLN A 140 -22.43 -28.12 21.45
N ARG A 141 -21.50 -28.49 20.56
CA ARG A 141 -20.12 -27.99 20.53
C ARG A 141 -19.94 -26.70 19.72
N TYR A 142 -21.00 -26.12 19.17
CA TYR A 142 -20.88 -24.86 18.44
C TYR A 142 -20.47 -23.73 19.39
N VAL A 143 -19.20 -23.32 19.29
CA VAL A 143 -18.65 -22.22 20.06
C VAL A 143 -18.45 -21.03 19.14
N ASP A 144 -19.27 -19.99 19.30
CA ASP A 144 -19.01 -18.70 18.67
C ASP A 144 -17.84 -18.03 19.41
N LEU A 145 -16.65 -18.14 18.84
CA LEU A 145 -15.40 -17.66 19.44
C LEU A 145 -15.47 -16.17 19.80
N ILE A 146 -16.21 -15.36 19.05
CA ILE A 146 -16.33 -13.92 19.33
C ILE A 146 -17.19 -13.63 20.57
N ILE A 147 -18.06 -14.57 20.97
CA ILE A 147 -18.81 -14.45 22.22
C ILE A 147 -17.93 -14.83 23.41
N LEU A 148 -17.08 -15.86 23.28
CA LEU A 148 -16.21 -16.29 24.37
C LEU A 148 -15.05 -15.33 24.62
N LEU A 149 -14.54 -14.70 23.56
CA LEU A 149 -13.42 -13.80 23.69
C LEU A 149 -13.84 -12.49 24.39
N PRO A 150 -13.05 -12.01 25.38
CA PRO A 150 -13.16 -10.67 25.90
C PRO A 150 -13.25 -9.61 24.79
N THR A 151 -14.00 -8.55 25.04
CA THR A 151 -14.25 -7.47 24.07
C THR A 151 -12.96 -6.94 23.46
N GLU A 152 -11.93 -6.79 24.28
CA GLU A 152 -10.62 -6.26 23.91
C GLU A 152 -9.92 -7.16 22.88
N LEU A 153 -9.97 -8.48 23.07
CA LEU A 153 -9.38 -9.44 22.15
C LEU A 153 -10.13 -9.45 20.83
N THR A 154 -11.45 -9.45 20.88
CA THR A 154 -12.31 -9.39 19.69
C THR A 154 -12.04 -8.13 18.87
N VAL A 155 -11.98 -6.96 19.51
CA VAL A 155 -11.65 -5.70 18.84
C VAL A 155 -10.26 -5.74 18.22
N ASN A 156 -9.27 -6.31 18.93
CA ASN A 156 -7.91 -6.44 18.41
C ASN A 156 -7.83 -7.38 17.22
N ILE A 157 -8.56 -8.49 17.22
CA ILE A 157 -8.63 -9.42 16.09
C ILE A 157 -9.23 -8.71 14.87
N ILE A 158 -10.40 -8.08 15.03
CA ILE A 158 -11.11 -7.41 13.92
C ILE A 158 -10.27 -6.26 13.33
N LYS A 159 -9.53 -5.53 14.16
CA LYS A 159 -8.63 -4.45 13.69
C LYS A 159 -7.52 -4.94 12.76
N GLN A 160 -7.04 -6.18 12.93
CA GLN A 160 -5.98 -6.75 12.11
C GLN A 160 -6.49 -7.29 10.78
N LEU A 161 -7.81 -7.43 10.62
CA LEU A 161 -8.38 -7.89 9.36
C LEU A 161 -8.21 -6.83 8.26
N PRO A 162 -8.06 -7.26 6.99
CA PRO A 162 -8.23 -6.38 5.84
C PRO A 162 -9.56 -5.63 5.89
N GLU A 163 -9.59 -4.40 5.35
CA GLU A 163 -10.76 -3.52 5.46
C GLU A 163 -12.05 -4.16 4.90
N LYS A 164 -11.96 -4.88 3.78
CA LYS A 164 -13.10 -5.60 3.19
C LYS A 164 -13.66 -6.67 4.14
N ASP A 165 -12.79 -7.43 4.78
CA ASP A 165 -13.17 -8.54 5.65
C ASP A 165 -13.87 -8.04 6.91
N LYS A 166 -13.53 -6.83 7.39
CA LYS A 166 -14.25 -6.19 8.49
C LYS A 166 -15.71 -5.93 8.15
N TRP A 167 -16.02 -5.56 6.89
CA TRP A 167 -17.39 -5.38 6.45
C TRP A 167 -18.15 -6.71 6.36
N ILE A 168 -17.47 -7.78 5.90
CA ILE A 168 -18.04 -9.13 5.85
C ILE A 168 -18.42 -9.63 7.26
N CYS A 169 -17.66 -9.23 8.30
CA CYS A 169 -17.97 -9.59 9.70
C CYS A 169 -19.38 -9.17 10.15
N PHE A 170 -19.98 -8.13 9.55
CA PHE A 170 -21.36 -7.72 9.86
C PHE A 170 -22.43 -8.73 9.40
N ASN A 171 -22.08 -9.62 8.49
CA ASN A 171 -23.00 -10.60 7.89
C ASN A 171 -22.85 -12.01 8.50
N VAL A 172 -21.90 -12.21 9.41
CA VAL A 172 -21.66 -13.53 10.05
C VAL A 172 -22.84 -13.91 10.96
N SER A 173 -23.21 -13.05 11.91
CA SER A 173 -24.36 -13.26 12.79
C SER A 173 -24.85 -11.94 13.39
N ARG A 174 -26.09 -11.94 13.93
CA ARG A 174 -26.63 -10.75 14.64
C ARG A 174 -25.75 -10.34 15.82
N ARG A 175 -25.10 -11.31 16.49
CA ARG A 175 -24.22 -11.04 17.64
C ARG A 175 -22.91 -10.41 17.23
N TRP A 176 -22.29 -10.90 16.16
CA TRP A 176 -21.10 -10.28 15.56
C TRP A 176 -21.38 -8.83 15.19
N ARG A 177 -22.49 -8.58 14.49
CA ARG A 177 -22.93 -7.24 14.11
C ARG A 177 -23.05 -6.31 15.30
N GLN A 178 -23.76 -6.72 16.36
CA GLN A 178 -23.93 -5.89 17.55
C GLN A 178 -22.58 -5.58 18.21
N LYS A 179 -21.72 -6.59 18.37
CA LYS A 179 -20.40 -6.42 18.98
C LYS A 179 -19.53 -5.41 18.22
N ILE A 180 -19.59 -5.44 16.89
CA ILE A 180 -18.86 -4.49 16.02
C ILE A 180 -19.42 -3.08 16.16
N ILE A 181 -20.75 -2.92 16.18
CA ILE A 181 -21.41 -1.62 16.36
C ILE A 181 -21.05 -1.02 17.73
N ASP A 182 -21.14 -1.81 18.80
CA ASP A 182 -20.84 -1.39 20.17
C ASP A 182 -19.37 -0.91 20.32
N ASN A 183 -18.47 -1.49 19.52
CA ASN A 183 -17.03 -1.18 19.53
C ASN A 183 -16.57 -0.35 18.32
N SER A 184 -17.52 0.30 17.63
CA SER A 184 -17.27 1.03 16.39
C SER A 184 -16.23 2.13 16.50
N ALA A 185 -16.18 2.84 17.63
CA ALA A 185 -15.21 3.90 17.87
C ALA A 185 -13.75 3.44 17.81
N THR A 186 -13.51 2.16 18.09
CA THR A 186 -12.16 1.60 18.11
C THR A 186 -11.85 0.85 16.82
N ILE A 187 -12.83 0.18 16.23
CA ILE A 187 -12.69 -0.62 15.00
C ILE A 187 -12.67 0.30 13.76
N TRP A 188 -13.61 1.25 13.71
CA TRP A 188 -13.91 2.09 12.55
C TRP A 188 -13.48 3.55 12.73
N LYS A 189 -12.47 3.79 13.58
CA LYS A 189 -11.88 5.13 13.72
C LYS A 189 -11.41 5.69 12.37
N LYS A 190 -10.89 4.79 11.52
CA LYS A 190 -10.47 5.07 10.15
C LYS A 190 -11.26 4.20 9.19
N ILE A 191 -11.78 4.79 8.12
CA ILE A 191 -12.42 4.07 7.01
C ILE A 191 -11.65 4.37 5.73
N TYR A 192 -11.33 3.31 4.98
CA TYR A 192 -10.72 3.40 3.65
C TYR A 192 -11.63 2.72 2.61
N SER A 193 -12.16 3.49 1.67
CA SER A 193 -12.98 2.99 0.56
C SER A 193 -12.18 3.01 -0.72
N ASP A 194 -12.07 1.87 -1.42
CA ASP A 194 -11.36 1.74 -2.70
C ASP A 194 -12.16 0.93 -3.71
N ASP A 195 -12.29 1.45 -4.93
CA ASP A 195 -13.08 0.86 -6.03
C ASP A 195 -12.33 -0.17 -6.85
N ALA A 196 -10.99 -0.23 -6.75
CA ALA A 196 -10.20 -1.06 -7.67
C ALA A 196 -10.49 -2.57 -7.55
N ASP A 197 -11.38 -2.97 -6.64
CA ASP A 197 -11.29 -4.26 -6.00
C ASP A 197 -12.61 -4.71 -5.30
N THR A 198 -13.72 -3.98 -5.41
CA THR A 198 -14.98 -4.30 -4.70
C THR A 198 -16.04 -4.96 -5.59
N ASP A 199 -16.61 -6.06 -5.08
CA ASP A 199 -17.79 -6.71 -5.63
C ASP A 199 -19.04 -5.84 -5.35
N SER A 200 -19.93 -5.70 -6.33
CA SER A 200 -21.18 -4.92 -6.23
C SER A 200 -22.04 -5.27 -5.00
N VAL A 201 -21.95 -6.51 -4.52
CA VAL A 201 -22.65 -6.98 -3.32
C VAL A 201 -22.04 -6.40 -2.03
N LEU A 202 -20.72 -6.25 -1.99
CA LEU A 202 -20.02 -5.67 -0.85
C LEU A 202 -20.34 -4.18 -0.72
N ASP A 203 -20.45 -3.46 -1.83
CA ASP A 203 -20.82 -2.04 -1.84
C ASP A 203 -22.23 -1.81 -1.27
N ALA A 204 -23.19 -2.69 -1.59
CA ALA A 204 -24.53 -2.63 -1.02
C ALA A 204 -24.51 -2.91 0.50
N ALA A 205 -23.71 -3.89 0.94
CA ALA A 205 -23.57 -4.21 2.36
C ALA A 205 -22.91 -3.06 3.14
N ILE A 206 -21.86 -2.44 2.60
CA ILE A 206 -21.22 -1.25 3.16
C ILE A 206 -22.26 -0.12 3.27
N ALA A 207 -23.01 0.15 2.21
CA ALA A 207 -24.02 1.21 2.22
C ALA A 207 -25.08 0.99 3.32
N CYS A 208 -25.51 -0.25 3.56
CA CYS A 208 -26.46 -0.55 4.63
C CYS A 208 -25.86 -0.43 6.04
N MET A 209 -24.58 -0.75 6.22
CA MET A 209 -23.94 -0.82 7.54
C MET A 209 -23.22 0.45 7.95
N LEU A 210 -22.77 1.28 7.00
CA LEU A 210 -22.06 2.54 7.23
C LEU A 210 -22.79 3.49 8.19
N PRO A 211 -24.13 3.68 8.11
CA PRO A 211 -24.84 4.56 9.05
C PRO A 211 -24.69 4.16 10.52
N ASN A 212 -24.47 2.87 10.81
CA ASN A 212 -24.34 2.36 12.18
C ASN A 212 -22.97 2.64 12.80
N VAL A 213 -21.97 3.01 11.99
CA VAL A 213 -20.60 3.27 12.45
C VAL A 213 -20.13 4.70 12.20
N ALA A 214 -20.78 5.42 11.28
CA ALA A 214 -20.40 6.75 10.80
C ALA A 214 -20.18 7.79 11.92
N GLU A 215 -20.99 7.75 12.98
CA GLU A 215 -20.91 8.74 14.06
C GLU A 215 -19.57 8.74 14.79
N LYS A 216 -18.83 7.62 14.78
CA LYS A 216 -17.56 7.46 15.51
C LYS A 216 -16.32 7.60 14.62
N VAL A 217 -16.50 7.76 13.32
CA VAL A 217 -15.40 7.84 12.34
C VAL A 217 -14.69 9.18 12.48
N GLN A 218 -13.36 9.16 12.57
CA GLN A 218 -12.51 10.35 12.67
C GLN A 218 -11.68 10.59 11.42
N ASP A 219 -11.23 9.54 10.75
CA ASP A 219 -10.46 9.61 9.51
C ASP A 219 -11.22 8.89 8.39
N LEU A 220 -11.70 9.63 7.40
CA LEU A 220 -12.41 9.08 6.24
C LEU A 220 -11.56 9.27 4.99
N THR A 221 -11.21 8.17 4.32
CA THR A 221 -10.54 8.18 3.02
C THR A 221 -11.44 7.53 1.97
N ILE A 222 -11.75 8.30 0.94
CA ILE A 222 -12.59 7.89 -0.19
C ILE A 222 -11.70 7.90 -1.44
N ASN A 223 -11.31 6.72 -1.92
CA ASN A 223 -10.50 6.51 -3.11
C ASN A 223 -11.31 5.76 -4.18
N THR A 224 -12.24 6.45 -4.83
CA THR A 224 -13.26 5.83 -5.68
C THR A 224 -13.26 6.49 -7.05
N ARG A 225 -13.36 5.68 -8.11
CA ARG A 225 -13.61 6.16 -9.48
C ARG A 225 -15.10 6.23 -9.77
N SER A 226 -15.94 5.63 -8.93
CA SER A 226 -17.39 5.60 -9.02
C SER A 226 -17.97 6.89 -8.46
N HIS A 227 -18.53 7.70 -9.38
CA HIS A 227 -19.26 8.91 -9.02
C HIS A 227 -20.39 8.65 -8.02
N ASN A 228 -21.10 7.52 -8.17
CA ASN A 228 -22.20 7.14 -7.28
C ASN A 228 -21.72 6.82 -5.86
N THR A 229 -20.60 6.11 -5.72
CA THR A 229 -20.01 5.79 -4.43
C THR A 229 -19.60 7.09 -3.73
N TRP A 230 -18.96 7.99 -4.47
CA TRP A 230 -18.57 9.30 -3.96
C TRP A 230 -19.78 10.14 -3.49
N LEU A 231 -20.82 10.26 -4.32
CA LEU A 231 -22.05 10.96 -3.97
C LEU A 231 -22.70 10.42 -2.70
N ARG A 232 -22.78 9.09 -2.54
CA ARG A 232 -23.34 8.47 -1.35
C ARG A 232 -22.61 8.88 -0.08
N TYR A 233 -21.27 8.85 -0.08
CA TYR A 233 -20.50 9.31 1.08
C TYR A 233 -20.76 10.79 1.39
N LEU A 234 -20.84 11.64 0.37
CA LEU A 234 -21.17 13.06 0.57
C LEU A 234 -22.58 13.24 1.12
N GLU A 235 -23.58 12.54 0.59
CA GLU A 235 -24.96 12.56 1.11
C GLU A 235 -25.01 12.10 2.57
N TYR A 236 -24.21 11.11 2.98
CA TYR A 236 -24.12 10.71 4.38
C TYR A 236 -23.53 11.80 5.29
N ILE A 237 -22.54 12.53 4.80
CA ILE A 237 -21.95 13.68 5.51
C ILE A 237 -22.95 14.83 5.57
N GLU A 238 -23.59 15.16 4.45
CA GLU A 238 -24.65 16.16 4.33
C GLU A 238 -25.81 15.87 5.30
N ASN A 239 -26.21 14.61 5.44
CA ASN A 239 -27.25 14.20 6.39
C ASN A 239 -26.77 14.12 7.86
N GLY A 240 -25.56 14.60 8.17
CA GLY A 240 -25.05 14.70 9.54
C GLY A 240 -24.76 13.36 10.22
N ARG A 241 -24.58 12.28 9.45
CA ARG A 241 -24.24 10.95 10.01
C ARG A 241 -22.79 10.89 10.52
N PHE A 242 -21.91 11.65 9.88
CA PHE A 242 -20.51 11.77 10.27
C PHE A 242 -20.30 12.98 11.16
N LYS A 243 -20.29 12.77 12.47
CA LYS A 243 -20.23 13.85 13.48
C LYS A 243 -18.85 14.11 14.05
N MET A 244 -17.88 13.22 13.81
CA MET A 244 -16.56 13.25 14.46
C MET A 244 -15.39 13.28 13.48
N ILE A 245 -15.64 13.49 12.19
CA ILE A 245 -14.58 13.53 11.18
C ILE A 245 -13.63 14.68 11.48
N LYS A 246 -12.34 14.33 11.65
CA LYS A 246 -11.21 15.25 11.80
C LYS A 246 -10.35 15.30 10.54
N SER A 247 -10.26 14.17 9.82
CA SER A 247 -9.52 14.06 8.57
C SER A 247 -10.42 13.52 7.46
N LEU A 248 -10.53 14.27 6.38
CA LEU A 248 -11.23 13.85 5.16
C LEU A 248 -10.24 13.83 4.00
N ARG A 249 -10.06 12.67 3.38
CA ARG A 249 -9.28 12.50 2.16
C ARG A 249 -10.17 12.00 1.03
N ILE A 250 -10.15 12.70 -0.09
CA ILE A 250 -10.90 12.37 -1.29
C ILE A 250 -9.91 12.29 -2.47
N THR A 251 -9.76 11.10 -3.05
CA THR A 251 -8.82 10.81 -4.14
C THR A 251 -9.50 10.15 -5.34
N GLU A 252 -9.00 10.44 -6.53
CA GLU A 252 -9.45 9.86 -7.81
C GLU A 252 -10.93 10.03 -8.21
N PRO A 253 -11.64 11.12 -7.86
CA PRO A 253 -13.02 11.26 -8.32
C PRO A 253 -13.05 11.36 -9.85
N VAL A 254 -13.73 10.43 -10.51
CA VAL A 254 -14.12 10.59 -11.92
C VAL A 254 -15.32 11.50 -11.93
N ILE A 255 -15.05 12.79 -12.08
CA ILE A 255 -16.09 13.79 -12.30
C ILE A 255 -16.32 13.82 -13.81
N ASP A 256 -17.27 13.03 -14.29
CA ASP A 256 -17.77 13.20 -15.65
C ASP A 256 -18.44 14.58 -15.74
N PHE A 257 -18.13 15.32 -16.81
CA PHE A 257 -18.37 16.76 -16.95
C PHE A 257 -19.86 17.17 -16.99
N VAL A 258 -20.79 16.22 -16.87
CA VAL A 258 -22.14 16.54 -16.39
C VAL A 258 -22.06 16.60 -14.87
N ILE A 259 -21.38 17.63 -14.35
CA ILE A 259 -21.61 18.06 -12.98
C ILE A 259 -23.11 18.36 -12.92
N LYS A 260 -23.90 17.44 -12.38
CA LYS A 260 -25.20 17.82 -11.85
C LYS A 260 -24.85 18.86 -10.80
N THR A 261 -25.32 20.09 -10.95
CA THR A 261 -25.19 21.19 -9.98
C THR A 261 -25.34 20.72 -8.54
N ASN A 262 -26.21 19.72 -8.32
CA ASN A 262 -26.40 19.01 -7.07
C ASN A 262 -25.11 18.49 -6.42
N THR A 263 -24.16 17.94 -7.18
CA THR A 263 -22.95 17.33 -6.63
C THR A 263 -22.00 18.33 -5.97
N LEU A 264 -21.81 19.50 -6.57
CA LEU A 264 -21.02 20.58 -5.96
C LEU A 264 -21.73 21.16 -4.73
N MET A 265 -23.05 21.26 -4.81
CA MET A 265 -23.88 21.70 -3.69
C MET A 265 -23.82 20.71 -2.52
N THR A 266 -23.93 19.40 -2.78
CA THR A 266 -23.76 18.35 -1.77
C THR A 266 -22.36 18.40 -1.16
N LEU A 267 -21.31 18.62 -1.96
CA LEU A 267 -19.95 18.78 -1.43
C LEU A 267 -19.82 20.01 -0.52
N SER A 268 -20.34 21.17 -0.93
CA SER A 268 -20.25 22.39 -0.11
C SER A 268 -21.03 22.26 1.20
N ILE A 269 -22.23 21.68 1.16
CA ILE A 269 -23.04 21.41 2.36
C ILE A 269 -22.35 20.38 3.26
N ALA A 270 -21.80 19.31 2.69
CA ALA A 270 -21.05 18.31 3.43
C ALA A 270 -19.84 18.92 4.16
N LEU A 271 -19.06 19.78 3.49
CA LEU A 271 -17.94 20.49 4.11
C LEU A 271 -18.42 21.45 5.21
N TRP A 272 -19.50 22.20 4.97
CA TRP A 272 -20.09 23.10 5.95
C TRP A 272 -20.55 22.36 7.23
N ASN A 273 -21.11 21.17 7.08
CA ASN A 273 -21.53 20.36 8.24
C ASN A 273 -20.34 19.86 9.05
N LEU A 274 -19.16 19.76 8.45
CA LEU A 274 -17.91 19.36 9.11
C LEU A 274 -17.11 20.55 9.66
N LYS A 275 -17.59 21.80 9.52
CA LYS A 275 -16.85 23.02 9.88
C LYS A 275 -16.27 23.07 11.29
N SER A 276 -16.94 22.42 12.24
CA SER A 276 -16.55 22.43 13.66
C SER A 276 -15.55 21.32 14.02
N THR A 277 -15.45 20.27 13.21
CA THR A 277 -14.66 19.08 13.54
C THR A 277 -13.49 18.85 12.61
N LEU A 278 -13.58 19.28 11.36
CA LEU A 278 -12.59 19.02 10.33
C LEU A 278 -11.34 19.87 10.54
N THR A 279 -10.21 19.20 10.73
CA THR A 279 -8.89 19.83 10.90
C THR A 279 -7.95 19.54 9.72
N THR A 280 -8.19 18.43 9.01
CA THR A 280 -7.36 17.98 7.89
C THR A 280 -8.23 17.68 6.68
N LEU A 281 -7.92 18.30 5.54
CA LEU A 281 -8.59 18.07 4.28
C LEU A 281 -7.58 17.79 3.17
N ASP A 282 -7.77 16.68 2.47
CA ASP A 282 -6.92 16.24 1.37
C ASP A 282 -7.76 15.94 0.12
N PHE A 283 -7.58 16.77 -0.90
CA PHE A 283 -8.23 16.65 -2.18
C PHE A 283 -7.22 16.28 -3.27
N SER A 284 -7.47 15.20 -4.00
CA SER A 284 -6.65 14.80 -5.13
C SER A 284 -7.49 14.45 -6.36
N PHE A 285 -7.50 15.36 -7.34
CA PHE A 285 -8.28 15.25 -8.57
C PHE A 285 -7.39 14.86 -9.76
N ARG A 286 -7.84 13.92 -10.61
CA ARG A 286 -7.16 13.51 -11.86
C ARG A 286 -7.81 14.03 -13.16
N VAL A 287 -8.85 14.87 -13.07
CA VAL A 287 -9.78 15.13 -14.20
C VAL A 287 -9.27 16.16 -15.22
N GLN A 288 -9.55 15.91 -16.49
CA GLN A 288 -9.14 16.69 -17.67
C GLN A 288 -9.72 18.12 -17.80
N ARG A 289 -10.53 18.66 -16.87
CA ARG A 289 -11.19 19.99 -17.05
C ARG A 289 -11.39 20.87 -15.78
N GLY A 290 -10.56 20.75 -14.74
CA GLY A 290 -10.48 21.74 -13.63
C GLY A 290 -10.93 21.26 -12.24
N PHE A 291 -10.68 22.10 -11.21
CA PHE A 291 -10.94 21.80 -9.79
C PHE A 291 -12.28 22.42 -9.34
N PRO A 292 -13.11 21.72 -8.54
CA PRO A 292 -14.53 22.01 -8.38
C PRO A 292 -14.91 23.19 -7.47
N LEU A 293 -14.02 23.64 -6.57
CA LEU A 293 -14.31 24.70 -5.59
C LEU A 293 -13.14 25.69 -5.54
N TYR A 294 -13.37 26.96 -5.23
CA TYR A 294 -12.23 27.83 -4.93
C TYR A 294 -11.64 27.49 -3.56
N LEU A 295 -10.33 27.71 -3.37
CA LEU A 295 -9.68 27.51 -2.06
C LEU A 295 -10.30 28.44 -1.00
N SER A 296 -10.68 29.65 -1.38
CA SER A 296 -11.45 30.58 -0.54
C SER A 296 -12.77 29.97 -0.06
N ASP A 297 -13.53 29.29 -0.93
CA ASP A 297 -14.77 28.61 -0.54
C ASP A 297 -14.50 27.49 0.47
N ILE A 298 -13.47 26.67 0.23
CA ILE A 298 -13.10 25.58 1.15
C ILE A 298 -12.77 26.11 2.53
N LEU A 299 -11.99 27.20 2.60
CA LEU A 299 -11.61 27.84 3.86
C LEU A 299 -12.78 28.55 4.55
N PHE A 300 -13.73 29.05 3.78
CA PHE A 300 -14.99 29.58 4.30
C PHE A 300 -15.85 28.48 4.92
N TYR A 301 -15.98 27.33 4.24
CA TYR A 301 -16.75 26.20 4.76
C TYR A 301 -16.10 25.53 5.96
N CYS A 302 -14.76 25.51 6.03
CA CYS A 302 -14.00 24.79 7.04
C CYS A 302 -12.96 25.70 7.74
N PRO A 303 -13.39 26.61 8.65
CA PRO A 303 -12.52 27.63 9.24
C PRO A 303 -11.47 27.05 10.23
N ASN A 304 -11.74 25.87 10.80
CA ASN A 304 -10.84 25.21 11.77
C ASN A 304 -9.77 24.32 11.12
N LEU A 305 -9.57 24.42 9.80
CA LEU A 305 -8.55 23.66 9.10
C LEU A 305 -7.14 24.03 9.58
N ILE A 306 -6.40 23.00 9.97
CA ILE A 306 -4.98 23.06 10.31
C ILE A 306 -4.14 22.61 9.11
N ARG A 307 -4.66 21.64 8.34
CA ARG A 307 -3.98 21.06 7.19
C ARG A 307 -4.87 21.06 5.95
N LEU A 308 -4.36 21.63 4.86
CA LEU A 308 -5.00 21.63 3.54
C LEU A 308 -4.06 21.05 2.49
N VAL A 309 -4.51 20.01 1.82
CA VAL A 309 -3.81 19.41 0.69
C VAL A 309 -4.72 19.46 -0.53
N VAL A 310 -4.25 20.09 -1.60
CA VAL A 310 -4.98 20.23 -2.85
C VAL A 310 -4.08 19.77 -3.98
N ARG A 311 -4.49 18.73 -4.70
CA ARG A 311 -3.79 18.21 -5.88
C ARG A 311 -4.69 18.31 -7.11
N THR A 312 -4.26 19.13 -8.06
CA THR A 312 -4.86 19.31 -9.36
C THR A 312 -3.95 18.75 -10.45
N PRO A 313 -4.51 18.38 -11.61
CA PRO A 313 -3.70 17.98 -12.74
C PRO A 313 -2.80 19.12 -13.21
N PRO A 314 -1.59 18.79 -13.71
CA PRO A 314 -0.53 19.73 -14.04
C PRO A 314 -0.86 20.79 -15.10
N GLN A 315 -1.99 20.67 -15.79
CA GLN A 315 -2.44 21.60 -16.82
C GLN A 315 -3.38 22.69 -16.28
N PHE A 316 -3.82 22.61 -15.01
CA PHE A 316 -4.78 23.55 -14.43
C PHE A 316 -4.16 24.49 -13.38
N ALA A 317 -4.60 25.74 -13.41
CA ALA A 317 -4.37 26.70 -12.33
C ALA A 317 -4.99 26.20 -11.03
N LEU A 318 -4.37 26.53 -9.90
CA LEU A 318 -5.04 26.43 -8.61
C LEU A 318 -6.11 27.53 -8.50
N PRO A 319 -7.37 27.17 -8.20
CA PRO A 319 -8.45 28.14 -8.13
C PRO A 319 -8.46 28.80 -6.75
N PHE A 320 -7.65 29.83 -6.53
CA PHE A 320 -7.62 30.52 -5.23
C PHE A 320 -8.98 31.18 -4.90
N GLY A 321 -9.63 31.81 -5.89
CA GLY A 321 -10.83 32.63 -5.70
C GLY A 321 -10.54 33.91 -4.90
N SER A 322 -11.56 34.70 -4.59
CA SER A 322 -11.38 35.93 -3.80
C SER A 322 -11.28 35.60 -2.31
N MET A 323 -10.15 35.96 -1.69
CA MET A 323 -9.95 35.79 -0.25
C MET A 323 -10.78 36.77 0.59
N GLU A 324 -11.39 37.79 -0.02
CA GLU A 324 -12.29 38.73 0.68
C GLU A 324 -13.50 38.03 1.30
N VAL A 325 -13.91 36.89 0.75
CA VAL A 325 -15.00 36.05 1.27
C VAL A 325 -14.71 35.57 2.70
N LEU A 326 -13.44 35.51 3.10
CA LEU A 326 -13.03 35.11 4.44
C LEU A 326 -13.22 36.23 5.48
N GLY A 327 -13.35 37.49 5.06
CA GLY A 327 -13.48 38.64 5.96
C GLY A 327 -12.33 38.73 6.97
N GLU A 328 -12.63 39.00 8.24
CA GLU A 328 -11.62 39.08 9.32
C GLU A 328 -11.34 37.73 10.00
N GLN A 329 -11.80 36.62 9.44
CA GLN A 329 -11.61 35.32 10.06
C GLN A 329 -10.12 34.95 10.10
N ARG A 330 -9.66 34.53 11.29
CA ARG A 330 -8.29 34.02 11.47
C ARG A 330 -8.29 32.51 11.39
N HIS A 331 -7.63 31.97 10.38
CA HIS A 331 -7.49 30.53 10.20
C HIS A 331 -6.26 29.99 10.94
N ALA A 332 -6.40 28.80 11.50
CA ALA A 332 -5.33 28.07 12.20
C ALA A 332 -4.43 27.27 11.24
N LEU A 333 -4.48 27.58 9.95
CA LEU A 333 -3.84 26.81 8.89
C LEU A 333 -2.31 26.84 9.06
N ALA A 334 -1.72 25.65 9.25
CA ALA A 334 -0.31 25.48 9.57
C ALA A 334 0.44 24.60 8.55
N ASP A 335 -0.24 23.66 7.90
CA ASP A 335 0.33 22.78 6.87
C ASP A 335 -0.46 22.87 5.56
N VAL A 336 0.20 23.34 4.50
CA VAL A 336 -0.42 23.55 3.20
C VAL A 336 0.41 22.86 2.11
N GLU A 337 -0.26 21.99 1.34
CA GLU A 337 0.33 21.32 0.18
C GLU A 337 -0.51 21.62 -1.06
N LEU A 338 -0.01 22.53 -1.90
CA LEU A 338 -0.62 22.97 -3.13
C LEU A 338 0.10 22.30 -4.32
N ARG A 339 -0.49 21.24 -4.85
CA ARG A 339 0.01 20.58 -6.05
C ARG A 339 -0.83 20.96 -7.27
N GLY A 340 -0.44 22.01 -7.97
CA GLY A 340 -1.07 22.51 -9.19
C GLY A 340 -0.25 23.65 -9.78
N ASN A 341 -0.66 24.24 -10.91
CA ASN A 341 0.06 25.38 -11.47
C ASN A 341 -0.28 26.67 -10.71
N ILE A 342 0.76 27.36 -10.24
CA ILE A 342 0.74 28.75 -9.78
C ILE A 342 1.45 29.59 -10.85
N TYR A 343 0.69 30.44 -11.55
CA TYR A 343 1.22 31.20 -12.69
C TYR A 343 1.94 32.49 -12.28
N SER A 344 1.63 33.05 -11.10
CA SER A 344 2.27 34.25 -10.56
C SER A 344 2.25 34.27 -9.03
N GLY A 345 3.24 34.90 -8.40
CA GLY A 345 3.26 35.21 -6.97
C GLY A 345 2.06 36.07 -6.58
N SER A 346 1.62 36.99 -7.43
CA SER A 346 0.40 37.79 -7.21
C SER A 346 -0.89 36.96 -7.05
N SER A 347 -0.96 35.75 -7.64
CA SER A 347 -2.09 34.85 -7.42
C SER A 347 -2.06 34.15 -6.06
N LEU A 348 -0.86 34.00 -5.49
CA LEU A 348 -0.60 33.34 -4.22
C LEU A 348 -0.58 34.33 -3.04
N GLU A 349 -0.16 35.58 -3.27
CA GLU A 349 -0.05 36.63 -2.25
C GLU A 349 -1.32 36.78 -1.40
N PRO A 350 -2.54 36.91 -1.97
CA PRO A 350 -3.76 37.05 -1.16
C PRO A 350 -3.95 35.85 -0.23
N PHE A 351 -3.65 34.63 -0.69
CA PHE A 351 -3.74 33.44 0.15
C PHE A 351 -2.75 33.52 1.31
N LEU A 352 -1.48 33.85 1.07
CA LEU A 352 -0.46 33.88 2.12
C LEU A 352 -0.70 35.00 3.14
N LYS A 353 -1.18 36.16 2.70
CA LYS A 353 -1.50 37.31 3.55
C LYS A 353 -2.56 36.99 4.61
N TYR A 354 -3.57 36.21 4.24
CA TYR A 354 -4.62 35.77 5.17
C TYR A 354 -4.16 34.62 6.10
N HIS A 355 -3.04 33.95 5.78
CA HIS A 355 -2.57 32.76 6.50
C HIS A 355 -1.10 32.88 6.98
N PRO A 356 -0.76 33.85 7.86
CA PRO A 356 0.62 34.07 8.31
C PRO A 356 1.16 32.96 9.26
N ASN A 357 0.30 32.06 9.73
CA ASN A 357 0.65 30.98 10.67
C ASN A 357 1.20 29.72 9.99
N ILE A 358 1.32 29.71 8.66
CA ILE A 358 1.82 28.56 7.90
C ILE A 358 3.24 28.21 8.38
N GLN A 359 3.40 26.96 8.82
CA GLN A 359 4.69 26.39 9.24
C GLN A 359 5.27 25.46 8.16
N ARG A 360 4.41 24.85 7.35
CA ARG A 360 4.80 23.96 6.27
C ARG A 360 4.06 24.34 5.00
N LEU A 361 4.81 24.66 3.96
CA LEU A 361 4.29 25.01 2.65
C LEU A 361 4.96 24.15 1.58
N ILE A 362 4.18 23.40 0.81
CA ILE A 362 4.65 22.64 -0.34
C ILE A 362 3.91 23.12 -1.58
N ILE A 363 4.66 23.57 -2.59
CA ILE A 363 4.15 24.06 -3.87
C ILE A 363 4.74 23.17 -4.97
N SER A 364 3.91 22.44 -5.72
CA SER A 364 4.46 21.51 -6.72
C SER A 364 4.94 22.18 -8.01
N ARG A 365 4.27 23.26 -8.45
CA ARG A 365 4.57 23.99 -9.68
C ARG A 365 4.23 25.47 -9.54
N GLY A 366 5.23 26.31 -9.31
CA GLY A 366 5.15 27.74 -9.60
C GLY A 366 5.91 28.04 -10.89
N LEU A 367 5.33 28.86 -11.76
CA LEU A 367 5.90 29.21 -13.06
C LEU A 367 6.59 30.59 -13.03
N ALA A 368 6.45 31.35 -11.94
CA ALA A 368 6.96 32.70 -11.82
C ALA A 368 7.91 32.88 -10.62
N ASP A 369 8.88 33.77 -10.83
CA ASP A 369 10.01 34.01 -9.92
C ASP A 369 9.61 34.73 -8.62
N ASP A 370 8.49 35.47 -8.64
CA ASP A 370 7.95 36.25 -7.52
C ASP A 370 7.30 35.40 -6.42
N VAL A 371 7.03 34.11 -6.69
CA VAL A 371 6.40 33.20 -5.71
C VAL A 371 7.23 33.07 -4.43
N LEU A 372 8.56 32.97 -4.54
CA LEU A 372 9.43 32.85 -3.36
C LEU A 372 9.48 34.16 -2.56
N ASP A 373 9.44 35.31 -3.24
CA ASP A 373 9.45 36.61 -2.59
C ASP A 373 8.17 36.82 -1.77
N GLU A 374 7.01 36.40 -2.30
CA GLU A 374 5.75 36.46 -1.58
C GLU A 374 5.69 35.51 -0.38
N VAL A 375 6.32 34.33 -0.48
CA VAL A 375 6.48 33.42 0.66
C VAL A 375 7.36 34.05 1.74
N ASP A 376 8.50 34.64 1.38
CA ASP A 376 9.41 35.27 2.33
C ASP A 376 8.79 36.50 3.02
N LYS A 377 7.94 37.26 2.32
CA LYS A 377 7.23 38.43 2.85
C LYS A 377 6.11 38.07 3.83
N HIS A 378 5.38 36.98 3.60
CA HIS A 378 4.14 36.69 4.34
C HIS A 378 4.24 35.53 5.34
N CYS A 379 5.12 34.54 5.10
CA CYS A 379 5.20 33.32 5.90
C CYS A 379 6.32 33.36 6.95
N HIS A 380 6.21 34.24 7.94
CA HIS A 380 7.24 34.42 8.97
C HIS A 380 7.44 33.21 9.90
N ASN A 381 6.44 32.35 10.03
CA ASN A 381 6.48 31.14 10.89
C ASN A 381 6.92 29.87 10.12
N LEU A 382 7.37 30.03 8.88
CA LEU A 382 7.69 28.91 8.00
C LEU A 382 8.89 28.11 8.52
N LYS A 383 8.71 26.80 8.65
CA LYS A 383 9.72 25.82 9.05
C LYS A 383 10.10 24.88 7.91
N LEU A 384 9.18 24.58 7.00
CA LEU A 384 9.44 23.79 5.80
C LEU A 384 8.90 24.48 4.56
N LEU A 385 9.77 24.66 3.57
CA LEU A 385 9.41 25.04 2.21
C LEU A 385 9.73 23.90 1.25
N GLY A 386 8.72 23.35 0.59
CA GLY A 386 8.88 22.42 -0.51
C GLY A 386 8.47 23.06 -1.82
N TYR A 387 9.30 22.95 -2.84
CA TYR A 387 9.02 23.42 -4.18
C TYR A 387 9.33 22.33 -5.22
N GLY A 388 8.36 21.98 -6.06
CA GLY A 388 8.51 20.94 -7.07
C GLY A 388 7.66 19.68 -6.83
N THR A 389 7.44 18.87 -7.88
CA THR A 389 6.44 17.78 -7.83
C THR A 389 6.89 16.55 -7.05
N LYS A 390 8.20 16.37 -6.88
CA LYS A 390 8.82 15.29 -6.08
C LYS A 390 9.13 15.66 -4.64
N CYS A 391 8.69 16.83 -4.17
CA CYS A 391 8.81 17.22 -2.77
C CYS A 391 7.80 16.46 -1.91
N VAL A 392 8.12 15.18 -1.66
CA VAL A 392 7.36 14.30 -0.78
C VAL A 392 8.18 14.06 0.48
N THR A 393 7.70 14.62 1.58
CA THR A 393 8.11 14.26 2.94
C THR A 393 6.87 13.84 3.68
N SER A 394 6.88 12.66 4.30
CA SER A 394 5.78 12.25 5.18
C SER A 394 5.58 13.31 6.27
N LEU A 395 4.32 13.65 6.56
CA LEU A 395 4.02 14.60 7.65
C LEU A 395 4.54 14.08 8.98
N GLU A 396 4.45 12.76 9.22
CA GLU A 396 4.93 12.11 10.44
C GLU A 396 6.45 12.21 10.56
N GLU A 397 7.16 11.96 9.46
CA GLU A 397 8.61 12.08 9.43
C GLU A 397 9.07 13.51 9.70
N TRP A 398 8.46 14.48 9.03
CA TRP A 398 8.76 15.89 9.27
C TRP A 398 8.44 16.28 10.71
N THR A 399 7.27 15.92 11.22
CA THR A 399 6.85 16.24 12.59
C THR A 399 7.84 15.68 13.59
N ARG A 400 8.24 14.40 13.45
CA ARG A 400 9.24 13.76 14.30
C ARG A 400 10.56 14.54 14.30
N ARG A 401 11.06 14.94 13.13
CA ARG A 401 12.30 15.72 13.02
C ARG A 401 12.18 17.10 13.66
N ASN A 402 11.06 17.77 13.41
CA ASN A 402 10.77 19.08 13.93
C ASN A 402 10.71 19.10 15.47
N HIS A 403 10.30 17.99 16.11
CA HIS A 403 10.32 17.82 17.57
C HIS A 403 11.74 17.62 18.13
N HIS A 404 12.65 17.01 17.37
CA HIS A 404 14.04 16.76 17.78
C HIS A 404 14.99 17.89 17.34
N TYR A 405 14.45 19.01 16.86
CA TYR A 405 15.22 20.15 16.40
C TYR A 405 15.67 21.01 17.58
N ASN A 406 16.99 21.19 17.71
CA ASN A 406 17.62 21.89 18.83
C ASN A 406 18.15 23.30 18.45
N GLY A 407 17.88 23.76 17.24
CA GLY A 407 18.33 25.07 16.75
C GLY A 407 17.36 26.22 17.07
N PRO A 408 17.52 27.39 16.42
CA PRO A 408 16.67 28.56 16.60
C PRO A 408 15.17 28.29 16.46
N SER A 409 14.35 28.82 17.36
CA SER A 409 12.89 28.65 17.30
C SER A 409 12.25 29.26 16.05
N SER A 410 12.85 30.33 15.52
CA SER A 410 12.43 31.05 14.31
C SER A 410 13.31 30.71 13.09
N GLY A 411 12.72 30.78 11.91
CA GLY A 411 13.41 30.57 10.63
C GLY A 411 13.12 29.20 10.00
N VAL A 412 13.42 29.10 8.71
CA VAL A 412 13.19 27.90 7.91
C VAL A 412 14.20 26.82 8.27
N ARG A 413 13.73 25.58 8.44
CA ARG A 413 14.51 24.40 8.86
C ARG A 413 14.76 23.44 7.71
N GLU A 414 13.79 23.26 6.81
CA GLU A 414 13.91 22.40 5.64
C GLU A 414 13.53 23.19 4.37
N ILE A 415 14.42 23.21 3.37
CA ILE A 415 14.13 23.70 2.01
C ILE A 415 14.32 22.53 1.04
N LEU A 416 13.27 22.20 0.28
CA LEU A 416 13.24 21.06 -0.64
C LEU A 416 12.91 21.52 -2.06
N THR A 417 13.86 21.41 -2.98
CA THR A 417 13.67 21.75 -4.41
C THR A 417 14.15 20.60 -5.29
N ARG A 418 13.42 19.48 -5.32
CA ARG A 418 13.93 18.18 -5.86
C ARG A 418 13.93 18.02 -7.38
N GLU A 419 13.45 19.00 -8.12
CA GLU A 419 13.34 18.92 -9.58
C GLU A 419 13.85 20.19 -10.24
N ARG A 420 14.36 20.04 -11.47
CA ARG A 420 14.73 21.17 -12.32
C ARG A 420 13.47 21.93 -12.71
N PHE A 421 13.27 23.11 -12.13
CA PHE A 421 12.12 23.97 -12.45
C PHE A 421 12.57 25.25 -13.18
N PRO A 422 12.10 25.50 -14.41
CA PRO A 422 12.53 26.64 -15.22
C PRO A 422 11.91 27.99 -14.81
N GLY A 423 11.22 28.07 -13.65
CA GLY A 423 10.45 29.25 -13.20
C GLY A 423 10.83 29.78 -11.83
N ILE A 424 11.96 29.35 -11.26
CA ILE A 424 12.58 30.00 -10.09
C ILE A 424 13.96 30.50 -10.51
N GLN A 425 14.22 31.78 -10.29
CA GLN A 425 15.58 32.31 -10.30
C GLN A 425 16.40 31.74 -9.14
N ALA A 426 17.55 31.15 -9.47
CA ALA A 426 18.49 30.61 -8.49
C ALA A 426 18.84 31.64 -7.40
N GLU A 427 18.97 32.92 -7.74
CA GLU A 427 19.33 34.00 -6.83
C GLU A 427 18.36 34.14 -5.65
N ASN A 428 17.05 34.10 -5.89
CA ASN A 428 16.03 34.21 -4.84
C ASN A 428 16.12 33.03 -3.86
N LEU A 429 16.36 31.82 -4.38
CA LEU A 429 16.55 30.63 -3.54
C LEU A 429 17.86 30.72 -2.73
N LEU A 430 18.96 31.19 -3.33
CA LEU A 430 20.23 31.39 -2.62
C LEU A 430 20.10 32.46 -1.53
N GLN A 431 19.36 33.55 -1.77
CA GLN A 431 19.07 34.57 -0.76
C GLN A 431 18.25 33.99 0.40
N LEU A 432 17.23 33.18 0.11
CA LEU A 432 16.42 32.52 1.13
C LEU A 432 17.26 31.54 1.97
N ILE A 433 18.15 30.77 1.34
CA ILE A 433 19.09 29.88 2.03
C ILE A 433 20.00 30.69 2.95
N ARG A 434 20.58 31.78 2.44
CA ARG A 434 21.46 32.65 3.23
C ARG A 434 20.75 33.26 4.44
N LYS A 435 19.53 33.78 4.26
CA LYS A 435 18.70 34.37 5.33
C LYS A 435 18.44 33.36 6.46
N ASN A 436 18.31 32.08 6.13
CA ASN A 436 17.98 31.02 7.08
C ASN A 436 19.18 30.11 7.43
N ALA A 437 20.42 30.48 7.10
CA ALA A 437 21.59 29.62 7.27
C ALA A 437 21.78 29.09 8.71
N LYS A 438 21.36 29.89 9.71
CA LYS A 438 21.46 29.56 11.14
C LYS A 438 20.40 28.56 11.61
N SER A 439 19.24 28.51 10.95
CA SER A 439 18.12 27.63 11.31
C SER A 439 18.05 26.36 10.45
N LEU A 440 18.63 26.37 9.25
CA LEU A 440 18.52 25.28 8.29
C LEU A 440 19.17 23.99 8.79
N GLN A 441 18.38 22.91 8.79
CA GLN A 441 18.80 21.54 9.05
C GLN A 441 18.92 20.73 7.77
N ARG A 442 18.09 21.02 6.76
CA ARG A 442 18.10 20.32 5.47
C ARG A 442 17.92 21.26 4.30
N VAL A 443 18.83 21.16 3.34
CA VAL A 443 18.76 21.90 2.08
C VAL A 443 18.86 20.89 0.95
N HIS A 444 17.85 20.87 0.09
CA HIS A 444 17.91 20.21 -1.21
C HIS A 444 17.68 21.27 -2.28
N ALA A 445 18.76 21.69 -2.94
CA ALA A 445 18.83 22.80 -3.87
C ALA A 445 19.13 22.30 -5.30
N ASN A 446 18.10 21.90 -6.05
CA ASN A 446 18.25 21.60 -7.47
C ASN A 446 18.00 22.88 -8.29
N LEU A 447 19.07 23.65 -8.51
CA LEU A 447 19.04 24.92 -9.22
C LEU A 447 18.88 24.67 -10.74
N CYS A 448 17.86 25.28 -11.36
CA CYS A 448 17.68 25.29 -12.81
C CYS A 448 17.78 26.74 -13.33
N MET A 449 18.33 26.92 -14.54
CA MET A 449 18.31 28.21 -15.25
C MET A 449 17.04 28.30 -16.07
N THR A 450 16.44 29.48 -16.12
CA THR A 450 15.31 29.75 -17.01
C THR A 450 15.81 29.84 -18.47
N PRO A 451 14.98 29.53 -19.50
CA PRO A 451 15.38 29.68 -20.91
C PRO A 451 15.81 31.11 -21.29
N ARG A 452 15.29 32.13 -20.58
CA ARG A 452 15.74 33.53 -20.71
C ARG A 452 17.20 33.71 -20.30
N GLN A 453 17.63 33.03 -19.24
CA GLN A 453 19.03 33.04 -18.78
C GLN A 453 19.95 32.21 -19.68
N MET A 454 19.44 31.18 -20.37
CA MET A 454 20.24 30.45 -21.38
C MET A 454 20.49 31.27 -22.64
N ASN A 455 19.53 32.12 -23.05
CA ASN A 455 19.62 32.91 -24.28
C ASN A 455 20.35 34.25 -24.10
N ASN A 456 20.33 34.83 -22.90
CA ASN A 456 21.16 36.00 -22.59
C ASN A 456 22.61 35.55 -22.38
N ARG A 457 23.44 35.70 -23.42
CA ARG A 457 24.91 35.53 -23.36
C ARG A 457 25.62 36.61 -22.52
N GLU A 458 24.98 37.15 -21.50
CA GLU A 458 25.67 37.93 -20.48
C GLU A 458 25.82 37.06 -19.24
N PRO A 459 27.02 36.48 -19.01
CA PRO A 459 27.32 35.86 -17.73
C PRO A 459 27.41 36.98 -16.69
N PHE A 460 26.30 37.21 -16.00
CA PHE A 460 26.27 37.63 -14.59
C PHE A 460 27.25 38.74 -14.17
N ALA A 461 27.22 39.90 -14.84
CA ALA A 461 27.94 41.10 -14.36
C ALA A 461 27.34 41.71 -13.06
N TYR A 462 26.17 41.22 -12.61
CA TYR A 462 25.43 41.80 -11.48
C TYR A 462 25.24 40.89 -10.26
N VAL A 463 25.67 39.64 -10.31
CA VAL A 463 25.86 38.88 -9.05
C VAL A 463 27.11 39.46 -8.43
N ARG A 464 26.96 40.55 -7.64
CA ARG A 464 28.00 40.97 -6.70
C ARG A 464 28.45 39.68 -6.01
N PRO A 465 29.74 39.32 -6.09
CA PRO A 465 30.16 38.04 -5.55
C PRO A 465 29.77 38.09 -4.09
N ILE A 466 28.92 37.16 -3.68
CA ILE A 466 28.47 37.04 -2.30
C ILE A 466 29.71 36.51 -1.57
N TYR A 467 30.64 37.41 -1.24
CA TYR A 467 31.96 37.08 -0.68
C TYR A 467 31.88 36.59 0.77
N GLN A 468 30.68 36.46 1.34
CA GLN A 468 30.50 35.99 2.70
C GLN A 468 30.11 34.51 2.69
N PRO A 469 30.92 33.64 3.30
CA PRO A 469 30.62 32.21 3.40
C PRO A 469 29.33 32.01 4.20
N TRP A 470 28.54 31.02 3.81
CA TRP A 470 27.35 30.66 4.56
C TRP A 470 27.75 29.77 5.73
N ILE A 471 27.56 30.29 6.95
CA ILE A 471 27.86 29.55 8.17
C ILE A 471 26.58 28.86 8.63
N PHE A 472 26.54 27.54 8.43
CA PHE A 472 25.44 26.69 8.87
C PHE A 472 25.72 26.09 10.24
N ASP A 473 24.84 26.39 11.21
CA ASP A 473 25.03 25.93 12.59
C ASP A 473 24.35 24.59 12.87
N GLN A 474 23.34 24.22 12.07
CA GLN A 474 22.45 23.07 12.32
C GLN A 474 22.29 22.14 11.09
N LEU A 475 23.02 22.40 10.00
CA LEU A 475 22.81 21.69 8.74
C LEU A 475 23.27 20.24 8.85
N GLU A 476 22.34 19.31 8.66
CA GLU A 476 22.57 17.87 8.72
C GLU A 476 22.52 17.22 7.33
N HIS A 477 21.73 17.78 6.41
CA HIS A 477 21.56 17.25 5.06
C HIS A 477 21.73 18.37 4.02
N LEU A 478 22.71 18.20 3.13
CA LEU A 478 22.93 19.10 2.00
C LEU A 478 22.84 18.34 0.70
N SER A 479 22.04 18.85 -0.22
CA SER A 479 21.93 18.37 -1.58
C SER A 479 21.94 19.55 -2.53
N TYR A 480 22.79 19.52 -3.56
CA TYR A 480 22.89 20.60 -4.53
C TYR A 480 23.31 20.12 -5.92
N GLN A 481 22.92 20.87 -6.96
CA GLN A 481 23.31 20.61 -8.35
C GLN A 481 24.25 21.71 -8.89
N SER A 482 25.40 21.35 -9.47
CA SER A 482 26.46 22.32 -9.83
C SER A 482 26.47 22.77 -11.30
N ASP A 483 26.16 21.88 -12.24
CA ASP A 483 26.27 22.11 -13.69
C ASP A 483 25.54 23.34 -14.26
N ILE A 484 24.52 23.83 -13.56
CA ILE A 484 23.67 24.91 -14.05
C ILE A 484 24.03 26.26 -13.40
N TYR A 485 24.80 26.26 -12.30
CA TYR A 485 25.14 27.48 -11.57
C TYR A 485 26.54 27.39 -10.95
N LYS A 486 27.57 27.26 -11.80
CA LYS A 486 28.99 27.20 -11.41
C LYS A 486 29.41 28.32 -10.44
N ALA A 487 28.75 29.48 -10.50
CA ALA A 487 29.03 30.62 -9.63
C ALA A 487 28.66 30.40 -8.15
N ALA A 488 27.70 29.52 -7.81
CA ALA A 488 27.37 29.21 -6.41
C ALA A 488 28.14 28.02 -5.86
N GLU A 489 28.83 27.24 -6.69
CA GLU A 489 29.58 26.07 -6.23
C GLU A 489 30.66 26.43 -5.19
N PRO A 490 31.44 27.52 -5.34
CA PRO A 490 32.35 27.97 -4.28
C PRO A 490 31.65 28.27 -2.94
N LEU A 491 30.41 28.78 -2.98
CA LEU A 491 29.62 29.05 -1.77
C LEU A 491 29.25 27.75 -1.06
N PHE A 492 28.78 26.75 -1.80
CA PHE A 492 28.49 25.43 -1.23
C PHE A 492 29.75 24.74 -0.71
N LEU A 493 30.89 24.85 -1.40
CA LEU A 493 32.16 24.30 -0.93
C LEU A 493 32.60 24.93 0.41
N GLN A 494 32.60 26.26 0.51
CA GLN A 494 32.89 26.96 1.77
C GLN A 494 31.90 26.61 2.90
N SER A 495 30.64 26.37 2.52
CA SER A 495 29.60 25.95 3.47
C SER A 495 29.85 24.54 4.00
N ILE A 496 30.27 23.62 3.13
CA ILE A 496 30.66 22.25 3.52
C ILE A 496 31.89 22.31 4.43
N GLU A 497 32.88 23.16 4.09
CA GLU A 497 34.11 23.31 4.87
C GLU A 497 33.86 23.81 6.31
N SER A 498 32.89 24.70 6.48
CA SER A 498 32.55 25.31 7.78
C SER A 498 31.51 24.53 8.59
N CYS A 499 30.82 23.57 7.97
CA CYS A 499 29.75 22.83 8.63
C CYS A 499 30.28 21.62 9.40
N THR A 500 30.08 21.59 10.71
CA THR A 500 30.50 20.46 11.56
C THR A 500 29.39 19.46 11.86
N THR A 501 28.14 19.80 11.55
CA THR A 501 26.93 18.99 11.83
C THR A 501 26.48 18.14 10.65
N LEU A 502 27.12 18.28 9.48
CA LEU A 502 26.71 17.61 8.25
C LEU A 502 26.80 16.09 8.40
N ARG A 503 25.72 15.39 8.06
CA ARG A 503 25.59 13.93 8.12
C ARG A 503 25.35 13.32 6.74
N THR A 504 24.60 14.00 5.90
CA THR A 504 24.29 13.53 4.56
C THR A 504 24.67 14.57 3.52
N LEU A 505 25.41 14.13 2.51
CA LEU A 505 25.76 14.94 1.36
C LEU A 505 25.29 14.25 0.08
N GLU A 506 24.53 14.97 -0.74
CA GLU A 506 24.11 14.56 -2.07
C GLU A 506 24.65 15.55 -3.10
N VAL A 507 25.54 15.08 -3.97
CA VAL A 507 26.17 15.89 -5.01
C VAL A 507 25.58 15.51 -6.34
N LEU A 508 24.95 16.46 -7.02
CA LEU A 508 24.38 16.25 -8.34
C LEU A 508 25.17 17.03 -9.39
N ASN A 509 25.68 16.34 -10.40
CA ASN A 509 26.23 16.92 -11.62
C ASN A 509 27.25 18.05 -11.31
N SER A 510 28.34 17.70 -10.60
CA SER A 510 29.37 18.66 -10.18
C SER A 510 30.66 18.49 -10.98
N SER A 511 31.18 19.60 -11.51
CA SER A 511 32.48 19.63 -12.18
C SER A 511 33.68 19.72 -11.22
N ASN A 512 33.45 20.00 -9.94
CA ASN A 512 34.50 20.19 -8.92
C ASN A 512 34.45 19.12 -7.82
N PHE A 513 34.01 17.91 -8.17
CA PHE A 513 33.82 16.83 -7.20
C PHE A 513 35.11 16.50 -6.40
N ASN A 514 36.28 16.59 -7.02
CA ASN A 514 37.56 16.36 -6.32
C ASN A 514 37.78 17.35 -5.17
N ALA A 515 37.45 18.63 -5.34
CA ALA A 515 37.53 19.62 -4.27
C ALA A 515 36.57 19.30 -3.11
N ILE A 516 35.39 18.75 -3.40
CA ILE A 516 34.46 18.26 -2.37
C ILE A 516 35.12 17.13 -1.59
N VAL A 517 35.70 16.16 -2.29
CA VAL A 517 36.39 15.01 -1.67
C VAL A 517 37.53 15.48 -0.78
N ASP A 518 38.34 16.45 -1.21
CA ASP A 518 39.41 17.04 -0.40
C ASP A 518 38.88 17.71 0.89
N ILE A 519 37.75 18.42 0.81
CA ILE A 519 37.09 18.99 1.99
C ILE A 519 36.60 17.89 2.93
N LEU A 520 36.00 16.83 2.39
CA LEU A 520 35.55 15.68 3.20
C LEU A 520 36.72 15.01 3.93
N ILE A 521 37.85 14.83 3.26
CA ILE A 521 39.08 14.28 3.83
C ILE A 521 39.60 15.16 4.98
N THR A 522 39.60 16.49 4.80
CA THR A 522 40.30 17.42 5.69
C THR A 522 39.46 17.97 6.84
N LYS A 523 38.15 18.14 6.65
CA LYS A 523 37.27 18.90 7.57
C LYS A 523 36.06 18.11 8.08
N LEU A 524 35.65 17.08 7.34
CA LEU A 524 34.42 16.32 7.61
C LEU A 524 34.71 14.81 7.63
N PRO A 525 35.44 14.31 8.63
CA PRO A 525 36.03 12.96 8.56
C PRO A 525 35.02 11.82 8.60
N VAL A 526 33.73 12.04 8.90
CA VAL A 526 32.71 10.99 8.81
C VAL A 526 31.32 11.54 8.50
N LEU A 527 30.84 11.30 7.27
CA LEU A 527 29.44 11.42 6.89
C LEU A 527 28.67 10.12 7.22
N GLU A 528 27.38 10.25 7.52
CA GLU A 528 26.47 9.10 7.64
C GLU A 528 26.01 8.56 6.28
N ALA A 529 25.86 9.45 5.29
CA ALA A 529 25.44 9.09 3.94
C ALA A 529 26.08 9.98 2.86
N LEU A 530 26.54 9.36 1.78
CA LEU A 530 27.08 10.04 0.60
C LEU A 530 26.36 9.56 -0.67
N HIS A 531 25.78 10.50 -1.40
CA HIS A 531 25.07 10.25 -2.65
C HIS A 531 25.70 11.09 -3.76
N VAL A 532 26.04 10.47 -4.89
CA VAL A 532 26.67 11.16 -6.03
C VAL A 532 25.89 10.83 -7.29
N HIS A 533 25.47 11.85 -8.04
CA HIS A 533 24.60 11.73 -9.20
C HIS A 533 25.17 12.46 -10.40
N ASP A 534 25.13 11.82 -11.58
CA ASP A 534 25.44 12.41 -12.89
C ASP A 534 26.78 13.19 -12.92
N THR A 535 27.74 12.82 -12.07
CA THR A 535 29.03 13.50 -11.96
C THR A 535 30.01 12.88 -12.97
N LYS A 536 30.58 13.72 -13.84
CA LYS A 536 31.45 13.31 -14.95
C LYS A 536 32.80 14.02 -14.84
N ASN A 537 33.81 13.49 -15.54
CA ASN A 537 35.17 14.06 -15.58
C ASN A 537 35.91 14.08 -14.23
N VAL A 538 35.59 13.14 -13.33
CA VAL A 538 36.52 12.81 -12.24
C VAL A 538 37.70 12.10 -12.88
N HIS A 539 38.90 12.68 -12.80
CA HIS A 539 40.08 12.08 -13.41
C HIS A 539 40.25 10.64 -12.90
N SER A 540 40.23 9.65 -13.79
CA SER A 540 40.24 8.21 -13.49
C SER A 540 41.52 7.71 -12.81
N GLY A 541 42.48 8.60 -12.52
CA GLY A 541 43.68 8.32 -11.72
C GLY A 541 43.74 9.10 -10.39
N ASP A 542 42.67 9.81 -10.02
CA ASP A 542 42.62 10.59 -8.79
C ASP A 542 42.23 9.69 -7.61
N LEU A 543 43.21 9.33 -6.78
CA LEU A 543 43.06 8.46 -5.60
C LEU A 543 42.27 9.13 -4.45
N ALA A 544 41.67 10.30 -4.69
CA ALA A 544 40.98 11.08 -3.66
C ALA A 544 39.80 10.30 -3.04
N LEU A 545 38.98 9.64 -3.86
CA LEU A 545 37.85 8.83 -3.35
C LEU A 545 38.32 7.60 -2.57
N GLU A 546 39.38 6.94 -3.03
CA GLU A 546 40.00 5.83 -2.32
C GLU A 546 40.48 6.28 -0.94
N ARG A 547 41.27 7.36 -0.87
CA ARG A 547 41.76 7.96 0.38
C ARG A 547 40.61 8.33 1.33
N LEU A 548 39.51 8.85 0.81
CA LEU A 548 38.32 9.15 1.61
C LEU A 548 37.76 7.90 2.28
N PHE A 549 37.58 6.80 1.53
CA PHE A 549 37.03 5.57 2.09
C PHE A 549 38.03 4.82 2.98
N GLU A 550 39.33 4.90 2.70
CA GLU A 550 40.37 4.41 3.61
C GLU A 550 40.34 5.15 4.95
N LEU A 551 40.11 6.47 4.94
CA LEU A 551 39.93 7.25 6.16
C LEU A 551 38.68 6.80 6.92
N TYR A 552 37.56 6.59 6.20
CA TYR A 552 36.34 6.08 6.82
C TYR A 552 36.52 4.66 7.39
N ALA A 553 37.32 3.80 6.75
CA ALA A 553 37.62 2.46 7.22
C ALA A 553 38.44 2.46 8.52
N LYS A 554 39.28 3.48 8.74
CA LYS A 554 40.07 3.66 9.98
C LYS A 554 39.23 4.13 11.17
N VAL A 555 37.99 4.57 10.95
CA VAL A 555 37.10 5.06 12.00
C VAL A 555 36.50 3.87 12.77
N PRO A 556 36.65 3.80 14.11
CA PRO A 556 36.17 2.65 14.88
C PRO A 556 34.66 2.44 14.73
N PRO A 557 34.20 1.17 14.63
CA PRO A 557 32.78 0.81 14.52
C PRO A 557 31.98 1.06 15.81
N THR A 558 32.49 1.81 16.79
CA THR A 558 31.78 2.27 17.98
C THR A 558 31.48 3.78 17.95
N SER A 559 31.99 4.52 16.97
CA SER A 559 31.81 5.98 16.85
C SER A 559 30.36 6.38 16.55
N LYS A 560 29.90 7.53 17.06
CA LYS A 560 28.53 8.04 16.82
C LYS A 560 28.29 8.52 15.38
N ARG A 561 29.35 8.85 14.63
CA ARG A 561 29.31 9.22 13.20
C ARG A 561 29.93 8.08 12.42
N LYS A 562 29.16 7.44 11.54
CA LYS A 562 29.58 6.28 10.74
C LYS A 562 28.91 6.33 9.38
N CYS A 563 29.66 6.09 8.32
CA CYS A 563 29.08 5.99 6.98
C CYS A 563 28.32 4.67 6.86
N HIS A 564 27.01 4.75 6.67
CA HIS A 564 26.14 3.57 6.52
C HIS A 564 25.58 3.44 5.12
N THR A 565 25.48 4.56 4.39
CA THR A 565 24.78 4.63 3.10
C THR A 565 25.66 5.28 2.04
N ILE A 566 25.82 4.60 0.92
CA ILE A 566 26.50 5.14 -0.26
C ILE A 566 25.64 4.90 -1.49
N SER A 567 25.52 5.89 -2.37
CA SER A 567 25.02 5.62 -3.71
C SER A 567 25.71 6.43 -4.80
N PHE A 568 25.93 5.78 -5.94
CA PHE A 568 26.42 6.38 -7.16
C PHE A 568 25.36 6.22 -8.27
N HIS A 569 25.04 7.31 -8.94
CA HIS A 569 24.12 7.35 -10.08
C HIS A 569 24.81 7.94 -11.30
N ARG A 570 24.88 7.22 -12.42
CA ARG A 570 25.52 7.67 -13.68
C ARG A 570 26.93 8.25 -13.47
N CYS A 571 27.74 7.52 -12.73
CA CYS A 571 29.14 7.85 -12.47
C CYS A 571 30.04 6.90 -13.28
N ASP A 572 31.07 7.42 -13.93
CA ASP A 572 32.00 6.70 -14.81
C ASP A 572 33.39 6.47 -14.19
N PHE A 573 33.59 6.91 -12.95
CA PHE A 573 34.87 6.91 -12.22
C PHE A 573 34.99 5.82 -11.15
N ILE A 574 34.08 4.84 -11.13
CA ILE A 574 34.12 3.75 -10.13
C ILE A 574 35.16 2.70 -10.57
N THR A 575 36.36 2.75 -10.00
CA THR A 575 37.43 1.77 -10.25
C THR A 575 37.38 0.61 -9.26
N ARG A 576 38.21 -0.41 -9.49
CA ARG A 576 38.34 -1.57 -8.59
C ARG A 576 38.83 -1.14 -7.20
N GLU A 577 39.79 -0.22 -7.16
CA GLU A 577 40.39 0.32 -5.94
C GLU A 577 39.32 1.04 -5.10
N VAL A 578 38.44 1.81 -5.74
CA VAL A 578 37.31 2.47 -5.06
C VAL A 578 36.33 1.44 -4.48
N LEU A 579 35.99 0.39 -5.23
CA LEU A 579 35.13 -0.70 -4.73
C LEU A 579 35.75 -1.42 -3.54
N ASP A 580 37.05 -1.70 -3.60
CA ASP A 580 37.80 -2.34 -2.52
C ASP A 580 37.88 -1.45 -1.28
N ALA A 581 38.08 -0.13 -1.45
CA ALA A 581 38.08 0.84 -0.37
C ALA A 581 36.68 0.96 0.30
N ILE A 582 35.61 1.00 -0.50
CA ILE A 582 34.22 0.94 0.03
C ILE A 582 34.00 -0.36 0.81
N ALA A 583 34.49 -1.49 0.29
CA ALA A 583 34.38 -2.78 0.95
C ALA A 583 35.25 -2.90 2.23
N ALA A 584 36.23 -2.03 2.43
CA ALA A 584 36.99 -1.97 3.68
C ALA A 584 36.22 -1.26 4.82
N VAL A 585 35.23 -0.42 4.51
CA VAL A 585 34.45 0.31 5.52
C VAL A 585 33.41 -0.60 6.17
N GLU A 586 33.64 -0.97 7.43
CA GLU A 586 32.80 -1.95 8.13
C GLU A 586 31.36 -1.50 8.40
N THR A 587 31.14 -0.19 8.43
CA THR A 587 29.86 0.40 8.85
C THR A 587 28.83 0.50 7.72
N ILE A 588 29.24 0.31 6.46
CA ILE A 588 28.35 0.45 5.30
C ILE A 588 27.38 -0.73 5.23
N LYS A 589 26.09 -0.40 5.14
CA LYS A 589 24.96 -1.34 5.09
C LYS A 589 24.05 -1.12 3.89
N VAL A 590 24.03 0.08 3.33
CA VAL A 590 23.16 0.45 2.22
C VAL A 590 24.02 0.91 1.04
N VAL A 591 23.87 0.24 -0.09
CA VAL A 591 24.63 0.56 -1.31
C VAL A 591 23.69 0.67 -2.50
N GLY A 592 23.89 1.70 -3.32
CA GLY A 592 23.15 1.92 -4.57
C GLY A 592 24.06 2.23 -5.74
N PHE A 593 23.94 1.50 -6.84
CA PHE A 593 24.61 1.80 -8.11
C PHE A 593 23.58 1.84 -9.23
N THR A 594 23.44 2.98 -9.89
CA THR A 594 22.22 3.27 -10.65
C THR A 594 22.48 4.07 -11.92
N GLY A 595 21.81 3.73 -13.04
CA GLY A 595 21.91 4.45 -14.32
C GLY A 595 23.31 4.33 -14.95
N HIS A 596 23.50 3.49 -15.97
CA HIS A 596 24.78 3.19 -16.65
C HIS A 596 26.06 3.45 -15.82
N THR A 597 26.08 3.04 -14.54
CA THR A 597 27.28 3.17 -13.72
C THR A 597 28.23 2.09 -14.22
N VAL A 598 29.35 2.48 -14.80
CA VAL A 598 30.27 1.55 -15.45
C VAL A 598 31.08 0.88 -14.35
N PHE A 599 30.72 -0.34 -14.01
CA PHE A 599 31.59 -1.20 -13.23
C PHE A 599 32.77 -1.63 -14.09
N PRO A 600 33.99 -1.78 -13.53
CA PRO A 600 35.17 -2.14 -14.30
C PRO A 600 35.05 -3.52 -14.98
N SER A 601 34.50 -4.50 -14.27
CA SER A 601 34.24 -5.85 -14.79
C SER A 601 33.18 -6.60 -13.98
N TYR A 602 32.70 -7.73 -14.52
CA TYR A 602 31.82 -8.65 -13.78
C TYR A 602 32.50 -9.22 -12.53
N GLU A 603 33.79 -9.59 -12.65
CA GLU A 603 34.59 -10.15 -11.54
C GLU A 603 34.74 -9.16 -10.38
N ASP A 604 34.87 -7.86 -10.68
CA ASP A 604 34.99 -6.83 -9.66
C ASP A 604 33.67 -6.62 -8.90
N LEU A 605 32.53 -6.64 -9.60
CA LEU A 605 31.21 -6.58 -8.97
C LEU A 605 30.97 -7.81 -8.09
N GLU A 606 31.30 -9.00 -8.58
CA GLU A 606 31.18 -10.25 -7.83
C GLU A 606 32.05 -10.23 -6.57
N SER A 607 33.33 -9.85 -6.71
CA SER A 607 34.28 -9.72 -5.60
C SER A 607 33.77 -8.73 -4.55
N PHE A 608 33.27 -7.57 -4.99
CA PHE A 608 32.69 -6.55 -4.12
C PHE A 608 31.49 -7.09 -3.31
N LEU A 609 30.53 -7.73 -3.96
CA LEU A 609 29.35 -8.31 -3.30
C LEU A 609 29.73 -9.42 -2.31
N LYS A 610 30.72 -10.25 -2.63
CA LYS A 610 31.25 -11.28 -1.69
C LYS A 610 31.83 -10.65 -0.42
N LYS A 611 32.64 -9.59 -0.56
CA LYS A 611 33.24 -8.88 0.59
C LYS A 611 32.16 -8.23 1.47
N MET A 612 31.11 -7.69 0.87
CA MET A 612 30.05 -6.95 1.57
C MET A 612 28.90 -7.82 2.12
N GLY A 613 28.71 -9.02 1.58
CA GLY A 613 27.46 -9.80 1.71
C GLY A 613 27.01 -10.12 3.14
N LYS A 614 27.91 -10.15 4.14
CA LYS A 614 27.54 -10.42 5.54
C LYS A 614 26.86 -9.25 6.26
N ARG A 615 26.95 -8.02 5.74
CA ARG A 615 26.49 -6.80 6.42
C ARG A 615 25.49 -5.93 5.66
N LEU A 616 25.30 -6.19 4.36
CA LEU A 616 24.36 -5.43 3.54
C LEU A 616 22.92 -5.64 4.01
N VAL A 617 22.21 -4.53 4.19
CA VAL A 617 20.79 -4.46 4.56
C VAL A 617 19.95 -4.03 3.37
N GLN A 618 20.48 -3.14 2.53
CA GLN A 618 19.78 -2.69 1.33
C GLN A 618 20.72 -2.55 0.15
N VAL A 619 20.29 -3.10 -1.00
CA VAL A 619 21.01 -3.00 -2.27
C VAL A 619 20.07 -2.43 -3.33
N THR A 620 20.55 -1.45 -4.10
CA THR A 620 19.82 -0.88 -5.24
C THR A 620 20.69 -0.94 -6.49
N LEU A 621 20.20 -1.63 -7.53
CA LEU A 621 20.88 -1.79 -8.81
C LEU A 621 19.94 -1.34 -9.92
N TYR A 622 20.39 -0.37 -10.72
CA TYR A 622 19.62 0.16 -11.85
C TYR A 622 20.47 0.25 -13.11
N ASP A 623 19.96 -0.27 -14.22
CA ASP A 623 20.51 -0.07 -15.57
C ASP A 623 21.98 -0.49 -15.68
N ASN A 624 22.23 -1.72 -15.23
CA ASN A 624 23.54 -2.37 -15.22
C ASN A 624 23.47 -3.68 -16.00
N ILE A 625 24.22 -3.75 -17.10
CA ILE A 625 24.27 -4.91 -18.00
C ILE A 625 24.95 -6.13 -17.38
N LEU A 626 25.78 -5.94 -16.34
CA LEU A 626 26.52 -7.01 -15.69
C LEU A 626 25.67 -7.78 -14.66
N VAL A 627 24.49 -7.27 -14.31
CA VAL A 627 23.61 -7.92 -13.32
C VAL A 627 22.71 -8.90 -14.05
N ASP A 628 23.01 -10.18 -13.89
CA ASP A 628 22.26 -11.31 -14.42
C ASP A 628 21.72 -12.21 -13.29
N ASP A 629 21.14 -13.35 -13.65
CA ASP A 629 20.63 -14.33 -12.70
C ASP A 629 21.72 -14.93 -11.77
N ASN A 630 22.99 -14.92 -12.18
CA ASN A 630 24.10 -15.41 -11.35
C ASN A 630 24.43 -14.42 -10.23
N ILE A 631 24.50 -13.12 -10.55
CA ILE A 631 24.62 -12.06 -9.54
C ILE A 631 23.39 -12.07 -8.62
N LEU A 632 22.20 -12.32 -9.15
CA LEU A 632 20.99 -12.45 -8.31
C LEU A 632 21.11 -13.57 -7.28
N ALA A 633 21.67 -14.71 -7.67
CA ALA A 633 21.84 -15.84 -6.76
C ALA A 633 22.73 -15.50 -5.54
N MET A 634 23.67 -14.56 -5.68
CA MET A 634 24.52 -14.12 -4.58
C MET A 634 23.75 -13.41 -3.45
N PHE A 635 22.60 -12.78 -3.76
CA PHE A 635 21.78 -12.13 -2.74
C PHE A 635 21.07 -13.14 -1.82
N CYS A 636 20.92 -14.41 -2.25
CA CYS A 636 20.32 -15.46 -1.42
C CYS A 636 21.11 -15.69 -0.12
N ASP A 637 22.44 -15.60 -0.20
CA ASP A 637 23.33 -15.93 0.90
C ASP A 637 23.51 -14.79 1.91
N MET A 638 22.99 -13.59 1.62
CA MET A 638 23.15 -12.40 2.46
C MET A 638 22.22 -12.45 3.69
N PRO A 639 22.75 -12.59 4.91
CA PRO A 639 21.93 -12.86 6.11
C PRO A 639 21.16 -11.66 6.64
N LEU A 640 21.54 -10.42 6.28
CA LEU A 640 20.93 -9.19 6.80
C LEU A 640 20.16 -8.40 5.74
N LEU A 641 20.07 -8.91 4.51
CA LEU A 641 19.45 -8.19 3.40
C LEU A 641 17.93 -8.11 3.61
N GLU A 642 17.44 -6.89 3.82
CA GLU A 642 16.01 -6.62 4.04
C GLU A 642 15.33 -6.04 2.79
N THR A 643 16.06 -5.26 2.00
CA THR A 643 15.53 -4.53 0.85
C THR A 643 16.39 -4.70 -0.40
N LEU A 644 15.78 -5.15 -1.49
CA LEU A 644 16.42 -5.26 -2.80
C LEU A 644 15.62 -4.50 -3.85
N ASN A 645 16.26 -3.54 -4.50
CA ASN A 645 15.66 -2.74 -5.58
C ASN A 645 16.41 -3.02 -6.89
N LEU A 646 15.71 -3.57 -7.87
CA LEU A 646 16.22 -3.97 -9.17
C LEU A 646 15.47 -3.19 -10.25
N ARG A 647 16.18 -2.49 -11.13
CA ARG A 647 15.53 -1.66 -12.15
C ARG A 647 16.25 -1.76 -13.49
N VAL A 648 15.51 -1.88 -14.58
CA VAL A 648 16.03 -1.92 -15.97
C VAL A 648 17.28 -2.80 -16.08
N LEU A 649 17.18 -4.04 -15.58
CA LEU A 649 18.25 -5.02 -15.68
C LEU A 649 17.89 -5.99 -16.81
N PRO A 650 18.64 -6.01 -17.92
CA PRO A 650 18.31 -6.85 -19.08
C PRO A 650 18.66 -8.33 -18.85
N GLY A 651 19.61 -8.63 -17.96
CA GLY A 651 20.13 -9.98 -17.71
C GLY A 651 19.34 -10.81 -16.70
N ILE A 652 18.30 -10.24 -16.07
CA ILE A 652 17.51 -10.97 -15.06
C ILE A 652 16.24 -11.58 -15.65
N THR A 653 15.90 -12.79 -15.19
CA THR A 653 14.74 -13.54 -15.70
C THR A 653 13.74 -13.90 -14.59
N ASP A 654 12.52 -14.26 -14.99
CA ASP A 654 11.50 -14.82 -14.07
C ASP A 654 12.04 -16.02 -13.28
N GLN A 655 12.84 -16.88 -13.91
CA GLN A 655 13.42 -18.05 -13.26
C GLN A 655 14.49 -17.64 -12.24
N GLY A 656 15.32 -16.65 -12.56
CA GLY A 656 16.29 -16.08 -11.62
C GLY A 656 15.63 -15.48 -10.39
N ILE A 657 14.59 -14.66 -10.56
CA ILE A 657 13.82 -14.10 -9.44
C ILE A 657 13.14 -15.19 -8.63
N LYS A 658 12.55 -16.19 -9.29
CA LYS A 658 11.94 -17.34 -8.59
C LYS A 658 12.97 -18.07 -7.73
N ASN A 659 14.12 -18.43 -8.31
CA ASN A 659 15.21 -19.09 -7.61
C ASN A 659 15.73 -18.25 -6.43
N MET A 660 15.84 -16.94 -6.62
CA MET A 660 16.26 -16.04 -5.56
C MET A 660 15.25 -16.02 -4.40
N VAL A 661 13.96 -15.88 -4.70
CA VAL A 661 12.91 -15.83 -3.66
C VAL A 661 12.72 -17.18 -2.96
N ASP A 662 12.94 -18.30 -3.66
CA ASP A 662 12.91 -19.64 -3.09
C ASP A 662 14.05 -19.88 -2.10
N ASN A 663 15.24 -19.34 -2.38
CA ASN A 663 16.46 -19.58 -1.61
C ASN A 663 16.87 -18.41 -0.70
N ALA A 664 16.20 -17.26 -0.79
CA ALA A 664 16.50 -16.09 0.02
C ALA A 664 16.26 -16.38 1.51
N LYS A 665 17.18 -15.86 2.33
CA LYS A 665 17.03 -15.88 3.78
C LYS A 665 15.78 -15.09 4.24
N PRO A 666 15.20 -15.43 5.41
CA PRO A 666 13.89 -14.92 5.86
C PRO A 666 13.83 -13.41 6.15
N PHE A 667 14.96 -12.71 6.05
CA PHE A 667 15.04 -11.28 6.35
C PHE A 667 14.64 -10.38 5.16
N LEU A 668 14.60 -10.91 3.93
CA LEU A 668 14.18 -10.14 2.76
C LEU A 668 12.68 -9.81 2.84
N ARG A 669 12.38 -8.53 3.07
CA ARG A 669 11.01 -8.04 3.29
C ARG A 669 10.48 -7.18 2.15
N ASN A 670 11.38 -6.46 1.48
CA ASN A 670 11.04 -5.51 0.44
C ASN A 670 11.76 -5.88 -0.87
N LEU A 671 10.99 -6.17 -1.91
CA LEU A 671 11.52 -6.41 -3.25
C LEU A 671 10.83 -5.48 -4.25
N ALA A 672 11.61 -4.60 -4.88
CA ALA A 672 11.15 -3.74 -5.96
C ALA A 672 11.82 -4.15 -7.27
N ILE A 673 11.02 -4.42 -8.30
CA ILE A 673 11.47 -4.76 -9.66
C ILE A 673 10.78 -3.84 -10.64
N GLU A 674 11.52 -2.97 -11.32
CA GLU A 674 10.93 -1.98 -12.24
C GLU A 674 11.60 -2.05 -13.63
N GLY A 675 10.84 -2.28 -14.70
CA GLY A 675 11.32 -2.16 -16.09
C GLY A 675 12.35 -3.17 -16.56
N CYS A 676 12.42 -4.34 -15.92
CA CYS A 676 13.33 -5.41 -16.31
C CYS A 676 12.65 -6.28 -17.39
N LYS A 677 13.18 -6.26 -18.62
CA LYS A 677 12.52 -6.87 -19.80
C LYS A 677 12.31 -8.38 -19.69
N GLY A 678 13.13 -9.08 -18.92
CA GLY A 678 13.03 -10.53 -18.71
C GLY A 678 12.04 -10.95 -17.61
N ILE A 679 11.31 -10.00 -17.02
CA ILE A 679 10.39 -10.22 -15.90
C ILE A 679 8.95 -10.08 -16.39
N SER A 680 8.15 -11.14 -16.26
CA SER A 680 6.73 -11.10 -16.62
C SER A 680 5.87 -10.62 -15.45
N ILE A 681 4.69 -10.07 -15.75
CA ILE A 681 3.73 -9.66 -14.71
C ILE A 681 3.23 -10.84 -13.85
N ASN A 682 3.35 -12.07 -14.35
CA ASN A 682 2.88 -13.28 -13.69
C ASN A 682 3.72 -13.65 -12.47
N ILE A 683 5.01 -13.29 -12.44
CA ILE A 683 5.89 -13.57 -11.29
C ILE A 683 5.47 -12.75 -10.06
N ALA A 684 4.81 -11.60 -10.25
CA ALA A 684 4.41 -10.72 -9.14
C ALA A 684 3.49 -11.43 -8.14
N SER A 685 2.54 -12.22 -8.63
CA SER A 685 1.61 -13.01 -7.81
C SER A 685 2.34 -14.09 -6.99
N TYR A 686 3.39 -14.67 -7.57
CA TYR A 686 4.22 -15.67 -6.91
C TYR A 686 5.07 -15.05 -5.79
N VAL A 687 5.75 -13.94 -6.08
CA VAL A 687 6.62 -13.24 -5.12
C VAL A 687 5.81 -12.66 -3.95
N LYS A 688 4.63 -12.08 -4.21
CA LYS A 688 3.74 -11.52 -3.17
C LYS A 688 3.28 -12.54 -2.12
N ARG A 689 3.32 -13.84 -2.41
CA ARG A 689 3.00 -14.90 -1.44
C ARG A 689 4.14 -15.16 -0.45
N LYS A 690 5.36 -14.76 -0.77
CA LYS A 690 6.58 -15.08 -0.01
C LYS A 690 7.26 -13.85 0.62
N ILE A 691 7.08 -12.68 0.03
CA ILE A 691 7.69 -11.42 0.50
C ILE A 691 6.60 -10.43 0.91
N THR A 692 6.82 -9.75 2.04
CA THR A 692 5.82 -8.87 2.68
C THR A 692 5.47 -7.64 1.85
N SER A 693 6.46 -7.02 1.20
CA SER A 693 6.29 -5.82 0.38
C SER A 693 6.92 -6.03 -1.00
N VAL A 694 6.09 -6.05 -2.04
CA VAL A 694 6.53 -6.33 -3.40
C VAL A 694 5.98 -5.30 -4.36
N VAL A 695 6.87 -4.62 -5.07
CA VAL A 695 6.55 -3.69 -6.15
C VAL A 695 7.13 -4.22 -7.44
N ILE A 696 6.29 -4.69 -8.35
CA ILE A 696 6.71 -5.03 -9.72
C ILE A 696 6.00 -4.11 -10.69
N ARG A 697 6.76 -3.34 -11.46
CA ARG A 697 6.22 -2.44 -12.49
C ARG A 697 6.90 -2.68 -13.82
N ASP A 698 6.08 -2.85 -14.85
CA ASP A 698 6.56 -2.83 -16.22
C ASP A 698 6.59 -1.39 -16.72
N TYR A 699 7.67 -0.99 -17.39
CA TYR A 699 7.76 0.36 -17.97
C TYR A 699 6.89 0.54 -19.22
N TYR A 700 6.24 -0.53 -19.68
CA TYR A 700 5.53 -0.57 -20.96
C TYR A 700 4.02 -0.32 -20.88
N TYR A 701 3.45 0.00 -19.71
CA TYR A 701 2.07 0.46 -19.63
C TYR A 701 1.95 1.78 -18.83
N PRO A 702 1.40 2.85 -19.42
CA PRO A 702 1.29 4.18 -18.81
C PRO A 702 0.33 4.24 -17.61
#